data_AF-A0A1U7D3E6-F1
#
_entry.id   AF-A0A1U7D3E6-F1
#
_cell.length_a   1.000
_cell.length_b   1.000
_cell.length_c   1.000
_cell.angle_alpha   90.00
_cell.angle_beta   90.00
_cell.angle_gamma   90.00
#
_symmetry.space_group_name_H-M   'P 1'
#
loop_
_entity.id
_entity.type
_entity.pdbx_description
1 polymer ?
#
loop_
_entity_poly.entity_id
_entity_poly.type
_entity_poly.pdbx_seq_one_letter_code
_entity_poly.pdbx_strand_id
1 'polypeptide(L)'
;MRRITLAAMLLALLPCVGLAQSVVLRSGEHDDFTRLVFDMPSDLRWRVDRPERRKLAVTFDARGLDLDVSSVFDRINTERISEVTPLPNGDGVSIELACRCSADSFLHQDDMLVIDIRDAIGVVEPLEGDLAETEQARNASTVDLDHEVLSELRLGPDPGIGPRLEQSMLVPRFRANGQSQALAVQNVPLSSQEGDFERMLAEQLARAATDGLLDPAISISLVPDKGAVSEEPPLPVSENRTVTIDAKIASRTSNDRETRVRIGGDVCIPASVLDLASWGDDDTLRKGIPELRGKLFGEFDRLDDEIAVTLAKAYVYLGFGAEARALLDLLPEPPDPGLFALAGIVDGEIDRVGVFAGQSNCEGHAALWALLGSATLPKEAEVNSNAVLRSFEALPLHLRTSLGPRLAIRLAEEGAPDAARSLLGRLSRALGKSDEQMAFSAAQVDKLGGAVGTARQELKRIADGTGSNAANAVADSIEIAVREGERIDPKMGDLAAAYATELRGTDQGSRLWLAQVRALAASGRYDDAFRVLRTDTDHPLDLREQAASDALLIVEDAASETDFLKQVVAGTETFDGIVRPEAALAIARRLLDLKLPDPAERWLSFGGVDPASREARLLRARVHLARSEPEQAEIAIVGLQGEDALRLRARARELMGDYQYATSAYASLGEEQQSEEAAWLAGAWPLLDGRNDPIGRTAAVVETSVPDPGDAPSLSMAEALAGASSEARDTLRKLLDETHLGDE
;
A
#
# COMPACT_ATOMS: atom_id res chain seq x y z
N MET A 1 -57.63 -37.69 -33.47
CA MET A 1 -57.32 -36.31 -33.05
C MET A 1 -57.99 -35.88 -31.74
N ARG A 2 -59.29 -36.17 -31.50
CA ARG A 2 -60.00 -35.77 -30.26
C ARG A 2 -59.53 -36.38 -28.92
N ARG A 3 -58.79 -37.51 -28.94
CA ARG A 3 -58.29 -38.17 -27.72
C ARG A 3 -56.93 -37.64 -27.23
N ILE A 4 -56.18 -36.98 -28.10
CA ILE A 4 -54.85 -36.43 -27.76
C ILE A 4 -55.02 -35.04 -27.11
N THR A 5 -56.01 -34.26 -27.54
CA THR A 5 -56.33 -32.96 -26.94
C THR A 5 -56.90 -33.07 -25.52
N LEU A 6 -57.61 -34.16 -25.18
CA LEU A 6 -58.14 -34.35 -23.81
C LEU A 6 -57.04 -34.75 -22.81
N ALA A 7 -56.01 -35.50 -23.25
CA ALA A 7 -54.88 -35.87 -22.41
C ALA A 7 -53.96 -34.66 -22.12
N ALA A 8 -53.78 -33.76 -23.09
CA ALA A 8 -53.04 -32.52 -22.89
C ALA A 8 -53.74 -31.54 -21.94
N MET A 9 -55.08 -31.50 -21.93
CA MET A 9 -55.85 -30.63 -21.05
C MET A 9 -55.92 -31.14 -19.60
N LEU A 10 -55.79 -32.45 -19.37
CA LEU A 10 -55.74 -33.03 -18.03
C LEU A 10 -54.34 -32.88 -17.37
N LEU A 11 -53.27 -32.81 -18.16
CA LEU A 11 -51.90 -32.60 -17.65
C LEU A 11 -51.64 -31.14 -17.24
N ALA A 12 -52.44 -30.20 -17.74
CA ALA A 12 -52.36 -28.77 -17.41
C ALA A 12 -53.09 -28.38 -16.11
N LEU A 13 -53.77 -29.33 -15.45
CA LEU A 13 -54.48 -29.14 -14.19
C LEU A 13 -53.78 -29.79 -12.99
N LEU A 14 -52.53 -30.26 -13.15
CA LEU A 14 -51.72 -30.60 -11.98
C LEU A 14 -51.37 -29.30 -11.24
N PRO A 15 -51.77 -29.13 -9.96
CA PRO A 15 -51.32 -28.00 -9.18
C PRO A 15 -49.81 -28.09 -9.03
N CYS A 16 -49.08 -27.10 -9.55
CA CYS A 16 -47.70 -26.87 -9.16
C CYS A 16 -47.70 -26.62 -7.65
N VAL A 17 -47.33 -27.65 -6.87
CA VAL A 17 -46.92 -27.46 -5.50
C VAL A 17 -45.64 -26.63 -5.60
N GLY A 18 -45.71 -25.35 -5.23
CA GLY A 18 -44.52 -24.51 -5.17
C GLY A 18 -43.55 -25.15 -4.19
N LEU A 19 -42.40 -25.61 -4.69
CA LEU A 19 -41.29 -25.98 -3.83
C LEU A 19 -40.80 -24.68 -3.19
N ALA A 20 -41.13 -24.49 -1.91
CA ALA A 20 -40.53 -23.43 -1.11
C ALA A 20 -39.02 -23.66 -1.09
N GLN A 21 -38.25 -22.65 -1.46
CA GLN A 21 -36.79 -22.70 -1.32
C GLN A 21 -36.47 -22.76 0.17
N SER A 22 -35.82 -23.84 0.61
CA SER A 22 -35.41 -24.02 2.00
C SER A 22 -33.99 -23.52 2.19
N VAL A 23 -33.77 -22.70 3.21
CA VAL A 23 -32.44 -22.24 3.64
C VAL A 23 -32.15 -22.92 4.97
N VAL A 24 -31.12 -23.76 5.01
CA VAL A 24 -30.76 -24.52 6.20
C VAL A 24 -29.78 -23.70 7.03
N LEU A 25 -30.10 -23.50 8.31
CA LEU A 25 -29.24 -22.84 9.26
C LEU A 25 -28.45 -23.87 10.08
N ARG A 26 -27.13 -23.78 10.05
CA ARG A 26 -26.20 -24.57 10.87
C ARG A 26 -25.48 -23.68 11.87
N SER A 27 -25.08 -24.26 12.99
CA SER A 27 -24.36 -23.55 14.05
C SER A 27 -23.12 -24.32 14.50
N GLY A 28 -22.13 -23.60 15.02
CA GLY A 28 -20.92 -24.16 15.61
C GLY A 28 -20.33 -23.25 16.68
N GLU A 29 -19.98 -23.84 17.83
CA GLU A 29 -19.31 -23.13 18.92
C GLU A 29 -17.79 -23.21 18.77
N HIS A 30 -17.12 -22.07 18.97
CA HIS A 30 -15.68 -21.97 19.08
C HIS A 30 -15.32 -21.17 20.33
N ASP A 31 -14.09 -21.34 20.83
CA ASP A 31 -13.64 -20.73 22.09
C ASP A 31 -13.86 -19.21 22.11
N ASP A 32 -13.55 -18.52 21.00
CA ASP A 32 -13.60 -17.06 20.90
C ASP A 32 -14.86 -16.51 20.18
N PHE A 33 -15.68 -17.36 19.56
CA PHE A 33 -16.87 -16.91 18.80
C PHE A 33 -17.88 -18.03 18.56
N THR A 34 -19.15 -17.65 18.39
CA THR A 34 -20.22 -18.55 17.92
C THR A 34 -20.49 -18.29 16.44
N ARG A 35 -20.48 -19.32 15.60
CA ARG A 35 -20.71 -19.23 14.16
C ARG A 35 -22.10 -19.72 13.77
N LEU A 36 -22.80 -18.94 12.97
CA LEU A 36 -24.02 -19.32 12.25
C LEU A 36 -23.74 -19.37 10.75
N VAL A 37 -24.21 -20.42 10.07
CA VAL A 37 -24.03 -20.62 8.63
C VAL A 37 -25.37 -20.89 7.98
N PHE A 38 -25.73 -20.09 7.00
CA PHE A 38 -26.92 -20.28 6.17
C PHE A 38 -26.48 -20.84 4.81
N ASP A 39 -26.96 -22.02 4.45
CA ASP A 39 -26.77 -22.60 3.12
C ASP A 39 -27.75 -21.90 2.14
N MET A 40 -27.20 -21.10 1.22
CA MET A 40 -27.93 -20.18 0.35
C MET A 40 -27.85 -20.61 -1.13
N PRO A 41 -28.94 -20.56 -1.91
CA PRO A 41 -28.88 -20.74 -3.36
C PRO A 41 -28.10 -19.59 -4.03
N SER A 42 -27.37 -19.89 -5.10
CA SER A 42 -26.28 -19.10 -5.71
C SER A 42 -26.63 -17.71 -6.28
N ASP A 43 -27.80 -17.14 -6.01
CA ASP A 43 -28.23 -15.81 -6.50
C ASP A 43 -29.06 -15.02 -5.46
N LEU A 44 -29.19 -15.49 -4.23
CA LEU A 44 -30.06 -14.89 -3.21
C LEU A 44 -29.35 -13.74 -2.47
N ARG A 45 -29.78 -12.50 -2.72
CA ARG A 45 -29.24 -11.31 -2.01
C ARG A 45 -29.67 -11.29 -0.55
N TRP A 46 -28.78 -10.83 0.33
CA TRP A 46 -29.00 -10.78 1.77
C TRP A 46 -28.50 -9.47 2.39
N ARG A 47 -29.00 -9.15 3.58
CA ARG A 47 -28.56 -8.01 4.40
C ARG A 47 -28.60 -8.38 5.89
N VAL A 48 -27.58 -7.98 6.64
CA VAL A 48 -27.56 -8.08 8.10
C VAL A 48 -27.67 -6.67 8.69
N ASP A 49 -28.75 -6.42 9.40
CA ASP A 49 -29.02 -5.17 10.09
C ASP A 49 -28.98 -5.36 11.60
N ARG A 50 -28.69 -4.29 12.34
CA ARG A 50 -28.68 -4.29 13.81
C ARG A 50 -29.74 -3.33 14.36
N PRO A 51 -31.02 -3.76 14.42
CA PRO A 51 -32.11 -2.88 14.85
C PRO A 51 -31.98 -2.43 16.31
N GLU A 52 -31.40 -3.27 17.18
CA GLU A 52 -31.19 -2.96 18.60
C GLU A 52 -29.83 -3.46 19.07
N ARG A 53 -29.32 -2.94 20.19
CA ARG A 53 -27.97 -3.29 20.70
C ARG A 53 -27.77 -4.79 20.92
N ARG A 54 -28.83 -5.54 21.24
CA ARG A 54 -28.80 -6.99 21.50
C ARG A 54 -29.55 -7.80 20.44
N LYS A 55 -29.85 -7.22 19.28
CA LYS A 55 -30.65 -7.88 18.24
C LYS A 55 -30.04 -7.69 16.87
N LEU A 56 -29.84 -8.79 16.16
CA LEU A 56 -29.42 -8.82 14.76
C LEU A 56 -30.58 -9.32 13.90
N ALA A 57 -30.78 -8.70 12.74
CA ALA A 57 -31.78 -9.12 11.77
C ALA A 57 -31.07 -9.48 10.47
N VAL A 58 -31.18 -10.75 10.07
CA VAL A 58 -30.71 -11.23 8.77
C VAL A 58 -31.91 -11.27 7.84
N THR A 59 -31.87 -10.54 6.74
CA THR A 59 -32.97 -10.45 5.76
C THR A 59 -32.51 -10.90 4.38
N PHE A 60 -33.39 -11.58 3.65
CA PHE A 60 -33.16 -12.13 2.32
C PHE A 60 -34.08 -11.44 1.31
N ASP A 61 -33.58 -11.20 0.09
CA ASP A 61 -34.34 -10.60 -1.02
C ASP A 61 -35.26 -11.63 -1.70
N ALA A 62 -35.97 -12.42 -0.90
CA ALA A 62 -37.00 -13.38 -1.29
C ALA A 62 -38.04 -13.51 -0.17
N ARG A 63 -39.30 -13.80 -0.53
CA ARG A 63 -40.40 -13.98 0.44
C ARG A 63 -40.88 -15.43 0.44
N GLY A 64 -41.26 -15.93 1.62
CA GLY A 64 -41.78 -17.29 1.77
C GLY A 64 -40.70 -18.38 1.71
N LEU A 65 -39.48 -18.09 2.18
CA LEU A 65 -38.44 -19.09 2.38
C LEU A 65 -38.80 -20.00 3.56
N ASP A 66 -38.52 -21.29 3.43
CA ASP A 66 -38.65 -22.24 4.53
C ASP A 66 -37.34 -22.25 5.34
N LEU A 67 -37.35 -21.57 6.49
CA LEU A 67 -36.19 -21.37 7.36
C LEU A 67 -36.26 -22.33 8.54
N ASP A 68 -35.47 -23.41 8.49
CA ASP A 68 -35.38 -24.36 9.60
C ASP A 68 -34.34 -23.87 10.64
N VAL A 69 -34.83 -23.32 11.74
CA VAL A 69 -34.01 -22.88 12.88
C VAL A 69 -34.02 -23.88 14.05
N SER A 70 -34.67 -25.04 13.89
CA SER A 70 -34.94 -25.96 14.99
C SER A 70 -33.70 -26.62 15.59
N SER A 71 -32.63 -26.76 14.80
CA SER A 71 -31.35 -27.40 15.18
C SER A 71 -30.25 -26.42 15.58
N VAL A 72 -30.54 -25.11 15.65
CA VAL A 72 -29.53 -24.06 15.91
C VAL A 72 -28.86 -24.26 17.26
N PHE A 73 -29.59 -24.63 18.30
CA PHE A 73 -29.02 -24.79 19.65
C PHE A 73 -28.50 -26.20 19.93
N ASP A 74 -28.44 -27.09 18.93
CA ASP A 74 -27.91 -28.45 19.10
C ASP A 74 -26.38 -28.46 19.29
N ARG A 75 -25.68 -27.42 18.81
CA ARG A 75 -24.21 -27.37 18.71
C ARG A 75 -23.57 -26.11 19.31
N ILE A 76 -24.36 -25.21 19.89
CA ILE A 76 -23.90 -23.95 20.50
C ILE A 76 -24.51 -23.80 21.89
N ASN A 77 -23.85 -23.02 22.75
CA ASN A 77 -24.41 -22.67 24.06
C ASN A 77 -25.25 -21.37 23.96
N THR A 78 -25.86 -20.95 25.06
CA THR A 78 -26.68 -19.72 25.12
C THR A 78 -25.94 -18.50 25.68
N GLU A 79 -24.60 -18.55 25.77
CA GLU A 79 -23.79 -17.47 26.36
C GLU A 79 -23.69 -16.26 25.43
N ARG A 80 -23.65 -16.49 24.10
CA ARG A 80 -23.58 -15.42 23.09
C ARG A 80 -24.89 -15.18 22.36
N ILE A 81 -25.66 -16.23 22.09
CA ILE A 81 -26.95 -16.17 21.38
C ILE A 81 -28.04 -16.71 22.31
N SER A 82 -29.04 -15.89 22.63
CA SER A 82 -30.15 -16.31 23.50
C SER A 82 -31.34 -16.89 22.73
N GLU A 83 -31.62 -16.37 21.53
CA GLU A 83 -32.77 -16.80 20.73
C GLU A 83 -32.52 -16.59 19.24
N VAL A 84 -33.10 -17.46 18.42
CA VAL A 84 -33.12 -17.32 16.95
C VAL A 84 -34.54 -17.60 16.47
N THR A 85 -35.19 -16.59 15.91
CA THR A 85 -36.62 -16.63 15.55
C THR A 85 -36.81 -16.22 14.08
N PRO A 86 -37.54 -16.99 13.25
CA PRO A 86 -37.84 -16.59 11.87
C PRO A 86 -38.73 -15.33 11.86
N LEU A 87 -38.53 -14.47 10.86
CA LEU A 87 -39.37 -13.29 10.68
C LEU A 87 -40.77 -13.67 10.14
N PRO A 88 -41.84 -12.92 10.48
CA PRO A 88 -43.23 -13.28 10.16
C PRO A 88 -43.53 -13.47 8.67
N ASN A 89 -42.73 -12.88 7.77
CA ASN A 89 -42.94 -12.93 6.32
C ASN A 89 -42.07 -14.02 5.63
N GLY A 90 -41.29 -14.79 6.40
CA GLY A 90 -40.36 -15.79 5.85
C GLY A 90 -39.26 -15.17 4.98
N ASP A 91 -38.90 -13.91 5.25
CA ASP A 91 -37.90 -13.11 4.54
C ASP A 91 -36.61 -12.95 5.35
N GLY A 92 -36.44 -13.70 6.45
CA GLY A 92 -35.25 -13.60 7.29
C GLY A 92 -35.38 -14.21 8.67
N VAL A 93 -34.35 -14.01 9.49
CA VAL A 93 -34.24 -14.50 10.86
C VAL A 93 -33.79 -13.36 11.78
N SER A 94 -34.41 -13.27 12.95
CA SER A 94 -34.00 -12.41 14.05
C SER A 94 -33.18 -13.22 15.05
N ILE A 95 -32.01 -12.70 15.43
CA ILE A 95 -31.08 -13.31 16.38
C ILE A 95 -30.97 -12.39 17.60
N GLU A 96 -31.29 -12.91 18.77
CA GLU A 96 -31.16 -12.21 20.05
C GLU A 96 -29.85 -12.60 20.74
N LEU A 97 -29.10 -11.60 21.21
CA LEU A 97 -27.77 -11.77 21.78
C LEU A 97 -27.81 -11.78 23.32
N ALA A 98 -27.20 -12.80 23.91
CA ALA A 98 -27.05 -12.96 25.36
C ALA A 98 -25.92 -12.08 25.96
N CYS A 99 -25.13 -11.45 25.10
CA CYS A 99 -23.97 -10.61 25.41
C CYS A 99 -24.01 -9.27 24.66
N ARG A 100 -23.12 -8.34 25.03
CA ARG A 100 -22.76 -7.19 24.19
C ARG A 100 -21.70 -7.64 23.19
N CYS A 101 -22.10 -8.47 22.24
CA CYS A 101 -21.18 -9.05 21.26
C CYS A 101 -21.09 -8.23 19.97
N SER A 102 -19.94 -8.22 19.30
CA SER A 102 -19.85 -7.82 17.89
C SER A 102 -20.25 -8.98 16.98
N ALA A 103 -20.66 -8.66 15.75
CA ALA A 103 -21.04 -9.67 14.77
C ALA A 103 -20.47 -9.30 13.41
N ASP A 104 -19.77 -10.25 12.78
CA ASP A 104 -19.17 -10.10 11.45
C ASP A 104 -19.82 -11.09 10.49
N SER A 105 -20.20 -10.63 9.29
CA SER A 105 -20.89 -11.45 8.29
C SER A 105 -20.16 -11.45 6.95
N PHE A 106 -19.99 -12.63 6.33
CA PHE A 106 -19.35 -12.79 5.03
C PHE A 106 -19.89 -14.01 4.27
N LEU A 107 -19.67 -14.05 2.95
CA LEU A 107 -19.98 -15.19 2.09
C LEU A 107 -18.76 -16.13 2.01
N HIS A 108 -18.99 -17.44 2.15
CA HIS A 108 -18.00 -18.49 1.95
C HIS A 108 -18.43 -19.36 0.75
N GLN A 109 -17.53 -19.55 -0.22
CA GLN A 109 -17.76 -20.36 -1.44
C GLN A 109 -19.00 -19.96 -2.26
N ASP A 110 -19.43 -18.69 -2.16
CA ASP A 110 -20.58 -18.08 -2.86
C ASP A 110 -21.98 -18.68 -2.57
N ASP A 111 -22.07 -19.73 -1.74
CA ASP A 111 -23.30 -20.43 -1.39
C ASP A 111 -23.53 -20.58 0.13
N MET A 112 -22.63 -20.06 0.97
CA MET A 112 -22.81 -20.07 2.42
C MET A 112 -22.65 -18.68 3.02
N LEU A 113 -23.71 -18.14 3.63
CA LEU A 113 -23.62 -16.92 4.45
C LEU A 113 -23.19 -17.30 5.87
N VAL A 114 -22.03 -16.81 6.29
CA VAL A 114 -21.45 -17.05 7.61
C VAL A 114 -21.55 -15.80 8.47
N ILE A 115 -22.00 -15.96 9.72
CA ILE A 115 -22.08 -14.89 10.73
C ILE A 115 -21.35 -15.35 12.00
N ASP A 116 -20.28 -14.63 12.36
CA ASP A 116 -19.48 -14.89 13.57
C ASP A 116 -19.82 -13.87 14.66
N ILE A 117 -20.18 -14.34 15.85
CA ILE A 117 -20.58 -13.52 17.00
C ILE A 117 -19.54 -13.65 18.12
N ARG A 118 -18.94 -12.51 18.52
CA ARG A 118 -17.78 -12.41 19.43
C ARG A 118 -18.06 -11.52 20.63
N ASP A 119 -17.54 -11.86 21.81
CA ASP A 119 -17.64 -11.02 23.00
C ASP A 119 -16.92 -9.68 22.80
N ALA A 120 -17.60 -8.55 22.99
CA ALA A 120 -16.94 -7.24 22.94
C ALA A 120 -16.22 -6.99 24.28
N ILE A 121 -14.91 -7.26 24.32
CA ILE A 121 -14.06 -6.84 25.44
C ILE A 121 -13.67 -5.38 25.23
N GLY A 122 -14.09 -4.50 26.16
CA GLY A 122 -13.61 -3.13 26.25
C GLY A 122 -14.62 -2.06 25.83
N VAL A 123 -15.68 -1.89 26.60
CA VAL A 123 -16.39 -0.60 26.68
C VAL A 123 -16.60 -0.28 28.15
N VAL A 124 -15.87 0.70 28.66
CA VAL A 124 -16.13 1.32 29.97
C VAL A 124 -17.47 2.06 29.86
N GLU A 125 -18.49 1.61 30.59
CA GLU A 125 -19.72 2.38 30.74
C GLU A 125 -19.54 3.48 31.79
N PRO A 126 -20.04 4.70 31.53
CA PRO A 126 -20.35 5.66 32.58
C PRO A 126 -21.59 5.19 33.36
N LEU A 127 -21.49 5.32 34.68
CA LEU A 127 -22.49 5.01 35.70
C LEU A 127 -23.89 5.54 35.38
N GLU A 128 -24.88 4.70 35.67
CA GLU A 128 -26.31 5.02 35.71
C GLU A 128 -26.58 6.25 36.60
N GLY A 129 -27.29 7.22 36.03
CA GLY A 129 -27.83 8.38 36.73
C GLY A 129 -29.08 8.90 36.01
N ASP A 130 -30.23 8.50 36.53
CA ASP A 130 -31.58 9.05 36.38
C ASP A 130 -32.09 9.50 35.00
N LEU A 131 -32.89 8.62 34.40
CA LEU A 131 -33.88 8.93 33.37
C LEU A 131 -35.11 9.59 34.01
N ALA A 132 -35.20 10.91 33.95
CA ALA A 132 -36.48 11.62 34.02
C ALA A 132 -36.33 13.01 33.40
N GLU A 133 -36.39 13.10 32.07
CA GLU A 133 -36.92 14.26 31.30
C GLU A 133 -36.55 14.11 29.81
N THR A 134 -37.25 13.23 29.07
CA THR A 134 -37.25 13.35 27.59
C THR A 134 -38.46 12.70 26.90
N GLU A 135 -39.66 12.86 27.47
CA GLU A 135 -40.91 12.67 26.68
C GLU A 135 -41.35 13.94 25.94
N GLN A 136 -40.59 15.05 26.01
CA GLN A 136 -40.96 16.33 25.40
C GLN A 136 -40.15 16.74 24.15
N ALA A 137 -39.24 15.89 23.66
CA ALA A 137 -38.47 16.17 22.44
C ALA A 137 -38.96 15.44 21.18
N ARG A 138 -40.05 14.66 21.25
CA ARG A 138 -40.64 13.95 20.09
C ARG A 138 -41.63 14.79 19.26
N ASN A 139 -41.75 16.09 19.54
CA ASN A 139 -42.69 16.98 18.84
C ASN A 139 -42.05 18.29 18.31
N ALA A 140 -40.74 18.30 18.03
CA ALA A 140 -40.14 19.45 17.36
C ALA A 140 -38.96 19.03 16.49
N SER A 141 -39.24 18.64 15.24
CA SER A 141 -38.31 18.74 14.10
C SER A 141 -39.07 18.53 12.78
N THR A 142 -39.91 19.51 12.45
CA THR A 142 -40.03 20.01 11.08
C THR A 142 -39.74 21.50 11.16
N VAL A 143 -38.47 21.86 11.02
CA VAL A 143 -38.08 23.25 10.78
C VAL A 143 -37.33 23.24 9.46
N ASP A 144 -37.99 23.75 8.44
CA ASP A 144 -37.38 24.20 7.19
C ASP A 144 -36.22 25.14 7.54
N LEU A 145 -35.02 24.77 7.15
CA LEU A 145 -33.86 25.67 7.21
C LEU A 145 -33.82 26.45 5.90
N ASP A 146 -34.40 27.65 5.91
CA ASP A 146 -34.23 28.61 4.82
C ASP A 146 -32.74 28.96 4.66
N HIS A 147 -32.23 28.77 3.45
CA HIS A 147 -30.82 28.97 3.05
C HIS A 147 -30.31 30.42 3.19
N GLU A 148 -31.15 31.40 3.54
CA GLU A 148 -30.76 32.81 3.65
C GLU A 148 -30.02 33.18 4.96
N VAL A 149 -30.13 32.37 6.02
CA VAL A 149 -29.61 32.76 7.37
C VAL A 149 -28.11 32.43 7.57
N LEU A 150 -27.52 31.58 6.72
CA LEU A 150 -26.11 31.18 6.83
C LEU A 150 -25.14 32.16 6.14
N SER A 151 -25.66 33.19 5.47
CA SER A 151 -24.88 34.12 4.63
C SER A 151 -24.71 35.51 5.26
N GLU A 152 -25.28 35.74 6.44
CA GLU A 152 -25.38 37.10 6.99
C GLU A 152 -24.04 37.57 7.58
N LEU A 153 -23.47 38.62 6.99
CA LEU A 153 -22.18 39.22 7.39
C LEU A 153 -22.40 40.29 8.47
N ARG A 154 -21.95 40.01 9.70
CA ARG A 154 -22.02 40.94 10.84
C ARG A 154 -20.73 41.76 10.91
N LEU A 155 -20.85 43.10 10.90
CA LEU A 155 -19.73 44.04 11.07
C LEU A 155 -20.00 44.96 12.27
N GLY A 156 -19.02 45.06 13.16
CA GLY A 156 -19.12 45.74 14.45
C GLY A 156 -18.13 45.14 15.46
N PRO A 157 -18.28 45.38 16.77
CA PRO A 157 -17.37 44.86 17.80
C PRO A 157 -17.37 43.33 17.96
N ASP A 158 -18.23 42.62 17.23
CA ASP A 158 -18.27 41.15 17.14
C ASP A 158 -18.54 40.73 15.67
N PRO A 159 -17.51 40.77 14.79
CA PRO A 159 -17.68 40.50 13.37
C PRO A 159 -17.67 38.99 13.06
N GLY A 160 -18.55 38.53 12.16
CA GLY A 160 -18.65 37.12 11.77
C GLY A 160 -19.78 36.82 10.78
N ILE A 161 -19.79 35.63 10.18
CA ILE A 161 -20.83 35.17 9.24
C ILE A 161 -21.72 34.13 9.93
N GLY A 162 -23.03 34.30 9.85
CA GLY A 162 -24.01 33.37 10.41
C GLY A 162 -24.49 33.71 11.83
N PRO A 163 -25.44 32.93 12.37
CA PRO A 163 -26.20 33.30 13.57
C PRO A 163 -25.33 33.40 14.82
N ARG A 164 -25.76 34.24 15.75
CA ARG A 164 -25.05 34.51 17.00
C ARG A 164 -25.07 33.26 17.89
N LEU A 165 -23.90 32.74 18.26
CA LEU A 165 -23.79 31.66 19.24
C LEU A 165 -24.11 32.22 20.64
N GLU A 166 -25.27 31.86 21.19
CA GLU A 166 -25.54 32.11 22.61
C GLU A 166 -24.67 31.19 23.49
N GLN A 167 -24.08 31.80 24.51
CA GLN A 167 -23.06 31.19 25.36
C GLN A 167 -23.66 30.11 26.27
N SER A 168 -23.18 28.87 26.14
CA SER A 168 -23.47 27.80 27.10
C SER A 168 -22.76 28.07 28.44
N MET A 169 -23.51 28.03 29.55
CA MET A 169 -23.09 28.39 30.91
C MET A 169 -22.10 27.41 31.59
N LEU A 170 -21.48 26.47 30.87
CA LEU A 170 -20.71 25.36 31.46
C LEU A 170 -19.20 25.39 31.21
N VAL A 171 -18.62 26.56 30.88
CA VAL A 171 -17.16 26.71 30.74
C VAL A 171 -16.59 27.62 31.85
N PRO A 172 -15.56 27.20 32.62
CA PRO A 172 -14.99 28.04 33.67
C PRO A 172 -14.21 29.22 33.05
N ARG A 173 -14.40 30.41 33.61
CA ARG A 173 -13.67 31.63 33.22
C ARG A 173 -12.29 31.69 33.88
N PHE A 174 -11.22 31.71 33.07
CA PHE A 174 -9.92 32.19 33.52
C PHE A 174 -9.86 33.73 33.43
N ARG A 175 -9.74 34.40 34.57
CA ARG A 175 -9.48 35.86 34.63
C ARG A 175 -7.98 36.12 34.47
N ALA A 176 -7.58 36.62 33.31
CA ALA A 176 -6.28 37.25 33.14
C ALA A 176 -6.35 38.69 33.70
N ASN A 177 -5.80 38.91 34.90
CA ASN A 177 -5.49 40.25 35.39
C ASN A 177 -4.12 40.65 34.84
N GLY A 178 -4.09 41.68 34.00
CA GLY A 178 -2.87 42.23 33.44
C GLY A 178 -2.08 43.06 34.46
N GLN A 179 -0.78 42.81 34.53
CA GLN A 179 0.23 43.85 34.71
C GLN A 179 1.41 43.55 33.78
N SER A 180 1.65 44.49 32.86
CA SER A 180 2.76 44.46 31.91
C SER A 180 4.09 44.70 32.63
N GLN A 181 5.04 43.76 32.49
CA GLN A 181 6.45 44.09 32.47
C GLN A 181 7.11 43.33 31.31
N ALA A 182 7.75 44.11 30.43
CA ALA A 182 8.46 43.63 29.26
C ALA A 182 9.71 42.83 29.67
N LEU A 183 9.80 41.59 29.21
CA LEU A 183 11.05 40.88 29.01
C LEU A 183 10.99 40.24 27.62
N ALA A 184 11.90 40.70 26.76
CA ALA A 184 12.11 40.12 25.44
C ALA A 184 12.54 38.65 25.60
N VAL A 185 11.77 37.73 25.03
CA VAL A 185 12.18 36.34 24.82
C VAL A 185 11.91 35.98 23.37
N GLN A 186 12.92 35.45 22.72
CA GLN A 186 12.94 35.03 21.32
C GLN A 186 11.80 34.03 21.03
N ASN A 187 11.13 34.23 19.89
CA ASN A 187 10.17 33.29 19.34
C ASN A 187 10.89 31.97 18.99
N VAL A 188 10.55 30.90 19.70
CA VAL A 188 10.69 29.52 19.21
C VAL A 188 9.27 29.00 19.01
N PRO A 189 8.90 28.47 17.83
CA PRO A 189 7.57 27.91 17.63
C PRO A 189 7.49 26.58 18.40
N LEU A 190 6.58 26.51 19.38
CA LEU A 190 6.16 25.25 19.99
C LEU A 190 5.13 24.59 19.07
N SER A 191 5.59 23.67 18.23
CA SER A 191 4.75 22.58 17.73
C SER A 191 4.80 21.44 18.76
N SER A 192 3.81 21.36 19.64
CA SER A 192 3.70 20.26 20.60
C SER A 192 3.08 19.04 19.92
N GLN A 193 3.91 18.04 19.57
CA GLN A 193 3.47 16.66 19.42
C GLN A 193 3.57 15.97 20.80
N GLU A 194 2.57 15.14 21.12
CA GLU A 194 2.35 14.55 22.45
C GLU A 194 3.46 13.63 22.98
N GLY A 195 4.54 13.35 22.23
CA GLY A 195 5.66 12.52 22.69
C GLY A 195 6.85 13.25 23.31
N ASP A 196 7.05 14.54 23.03
CA ASP A 196 8.27 15.24 23.47
C ASP A 196 8.27 15.56 24.97
N PHE A 197 7.09 15.79 25.56
CA PHE A 197 6.96 16.00 27.00
C PHE A 197 7.22 14.71 27.79
N GLU A 198 6.73 13.57 27.30
CA GLU A 198 6.95 12.26 27.93
C GLU A 198 8.43 11.87 27.87
N ARG A 199 9.10 12.15 26.76
CA ARG A 199 10.54 11.89 26.63
C ARG A 199 11.36 12.78 27.55
N MET A 200 11.02 14.07 27.65
CA MET A 200 11.67 15.00 28.57
C MET A 200 11.44 14.60 30.03
N LEU A 201 10.22 14.17 30.39
CA LEU A 201 9.88 13.73 31.74
C LEU A 201 10.61 12.43 32.12
N ALA A 202 10.71 11.47 31.20
CA ALA A 202 11.46 10.23 31.40
C ALA A 202 12.97 10.48 31.59
N GLU A 203 13.54 11.41 30.81
CA GLU A 203 14.95 11.82 30.96
C GLU A 203 15.23 12.49 32.31
N GLN A 204 14.30 13.34 32.79
CA GLN A 204 14.45 14.02 34.07
C GLN A 204 14.29 13.05 35.26
N LEU A 205 13.37 12.07 35.17
CA LEU A 205 13.21 11.01 36.17
C LEU A 205 14.41 10.06 36.22
N ALA A 206 14.97 9.69 35.06
CA ALA A 206 16.17 8.85 34.98
C ALA A 206 17.40 9.55 35.57
N ARG A 207 17.56 10.87 35.34
CA ARG A 207 18.61 11.66 35.99
C ARG A 207 18.41 11.76 37.50
N ALA A 208 17.19 12.04 37.97
CA ALA A 208 16.90 12.12 39.40
C ALA A 208 17.14 10.79 40.15
N ALA A 209 16.89 9.64 39.51
CA ALA A 209 17.22 8.33 40.07
C ALA A 209 18.73 8.05 40.07
N THR A 210 19.44 8.47 39.03
CA THR A 210 20.91 8.31 38.93
C THR A 210 21.66 9.20 39.93
N ASP A 211 21.12 10.39 40.21
CA ASP A 211 21.66 11.34 41.19
C ASP A 211 21.26 10.99 42.64
N GLY A 212 20.55 9.89 42.86
CA GLY A 212 20.16 9.39 44.18
C GLY A 212 19.09 10.24 44.89
N LEU A 213 18.33 11.04 44.15
CA LEU A 213 17.26 11.90 44.68
C LEU A 213 15.93 11.14 44.89
N LEU A 214 15.84 9.89 44.43
CA LEU A 214 14.65 9.04 44.49
C LEU A 214 15.02 7.65 45.03
N ASP A 215 14.35 7.21 46.09
CA ASP A 215 14.49 5.86 46.65
C ASP A 215 13.41 4.92 46.05
N PRO A 216 13.78 3.78 45.43
CA PRO A 216 12.82 2.81 44.93
C PRO A 216 12.14 2.03 46.06
N ALA A 217 10.81 2.01 46.05
CA ALA A 217 9.97 1.43 47.11
C ALA A 217 9.84 -0.12 47.10
N ILE A 218 10.85 -0.84 46.62
CA ILE A 218 10.84 -2.33 46.63
C ILE A 218 12.15 -2.84 47.22
N SER A 219 12.08 -3.26 48.49
CA SER A 219 13.16 -3.98 49.18
C SER A 219 12.88 -5.48 49.16
N ILE A 220 13.61 -6.25 48.34
CA ILE A 220 13.62 -7.71 48.43
C ILE A 220 14.74 -8.12 49.37
N SER A 221 14.39 -8.57 50.58
CA SER A 221 15.33 -9.13 51.55
C SER A 221 15.68 -10.57 51.19
N LEU A 222 16.94 -10.83 50.83
CA LEU A 222 17.49 -12.18 50.77
C LEU A 222 18.08 -12.53 52.14
N VAL A 223 17.51 -13.55 52.79
CA VAL A 223 18.07 -14.14 54.02
C VAL A 223 19.27 -15.00 53.62
N PRO A 224 20.48 -14.77 54.20
CA PRO A 224 21.63 -15.61 53.93
C PRO A 224 21.64 -16.81 54.90
N ASP A 225 21.67 -18.02 54.33
CA ASP A 225 21.93 -19.24 55.08
C ASP A 225 23.42 -19.32 55.48
N LYS A 226 23.69 -19.70 56.73
CA LYS A 226 25.04 -19.75 57.33
C LYS A 226 25.41 -21.17 57.73
N GLY A 227 26.57 -21.63 57.25
CA GLY A 227 27.42 -22.65 57.88
C GLY A 227 28.08 -23.55 56.84
N ALA A 228 29.39 -23.83 56.82
CA ALA A 228 30.47 -23.55 57.76
C ALA A 228 31.85 -23.55 57.05
N VAL A 229 32.84 -22.99 57.75
CA VAL A 229 34.16 -22.54 57.30
C VAL A 229 35.24 -23.65 57.31
N SER A 230 36.19 -23.60 56.38
CA SER A 230 37.60 -23.93 56.62
C SER A 230 38.51 -23.16 55.64
N GLU A 231 39.72 -22.86 56.10
CA GLU A 231 40.51 -21.65 55.85
C GLU A 231 41.87 -21.99 55.22
N GLU A 232 42.24 -21.39 54.07
CA GLU A 232 43.63 -21.06 53.67
C GLU A 232 43.67 -20.07 52.46
N PRO A 233 44.58 -19.06 52.40
CA PRO A 233 44.55 -17.97 51.39
C PRO A 233 45.73 -18.04 50.36
N PRO A 234 45.86 -17.12 49.38
CA PRO A 234 44.95 -16.79 48.26
C PRO A 234 45.68 -16.69 46.90
N LEU A 235 45.05 -16.99 45.75
CA LEU A 235 45.41 -16.48 44.40
C LEU A 235 44.16 -16.46 43.47
N PRO A 236 44.12 -15.62 42.41
CA PRO A 236 43.00 -14.72 42.15
C PRO A 236 41.82 -15.34 41.39
N VAL A 237 40.65 -14.82 41.75
CA VAL A 237 39.33 -15.09 41.16
C VAL A 237 39.27 -14.51 39.74
N SER A 238 39.01 -15.37 38.76
CA SER A 238 38.36 -14.96 37.51
C SER A 238 36.86 -14.93 37.78
N GLU A 239 36.24 -13.76 37.62
CA GLU A 239 34.81 -13.55 37.78
C GLU A 239 34.01 -14.44 36.81
N ASN A 240 33.26 -15.40 37.36
CA ASN A 240 32.09 -15.95 36.69
C ASN A 240 31.00 -14.87 36.69
N ARG A 241 30.75 -14.25 35.53
CA ARG A 241 29.54 -13.46 35.29
C ARG A 241 28.41 -14.41 34.91
N THR A 242 27.48 -14.63 35.83
CA THR A 242 26.12 -15.07 35.52
C THR A 242 25.45 -14.05 34.60
N VAL A 243 25.05 -14.48 33.41
CA VAL A 243 24.30 -13.68 32.43
C VAL A 243 22.81 -13.75 32.79
N THR A 244 22.25 -12.63 33.22
CA THR A 244 20.80 -12.41 33.28
C THR A 244 20.35 -11.74 31.98
N ILE A 245 19.41 -12.35 31.26
CA ILE A 245 18.76 -11.79 30.07
C ILE A 245 17.68 -10.82 30.56
N ASP A 246 17.91 -9.52 30.45
CA ASP A 246 16.91 -8.49 30.73
C ASP A 246 16.07 -8.20 29.47
N ALA A 247 14.83 -8.70 29.45
CA ALA A 247 13.84 -8.32 28.46
C ALA A 247 13.18 -6.99 28.86
N LYS A 248 13.52 -5.89 28.16
CA LYS A 248 12.79 -4.61 28.29
C LYS A 248 11.56 -4.61 27.37
N ILE A 249 10.38 -4.56 27.98
CA ILE A 249 9.10 -4.39 27.31
C ILE A 249 8.93 -2.91 26.94
N ALA A 250 8.87 -2.59 25.65
CA ALA A 250 8.42 -1.29 25.17
C ALA A 250 6.88 -1.30 25.04
N SER A 251 6.27 -0.22 25.53
CA SER A 251 4.82 -0.02 25.62
C SER A 251 4.13 0.00 24.24
N ARG A 252 2.92 -0.56 24.18
CA ARG A 252 2.13 -0.82 22.98
C ARG A 252 1.17 0.33 22.66
N THR A 253 1.09 0.71 21.39
CA THR A 253 -0.12 1.28 20.77
C THR A 253 -0.52 0.43 19.57
N SER A 254 -1.78 0.06 19.50
CA SER A 254 -2.37 -0.85 18.51
C SER A 254 -2.71 -0.12 17.21
N ASN A 255 -1.87 -0.26 16.17
CA ASN A 255 -2.27 -0.31 14.76
C ASN A 255 -1.06 -0.46 13.82
N ASP A 256 -0.22 -1.48 14.03
CA ASP A 256 0.76 -1.82 13.01
C ASP A 256 1.02 -3.32 12.95
N ARG A 257 0.79 -3.91 11.77
CA ARG A 257 1.00 -5.34 11.50
C ARG A 257 2.49 -5.73 11.43
N GLU A 258 3.41 -4.79 11.71
CA GLU A 258 4.86 -5.00 11.65
C GLU A 258 5.58 -5.14 13.01
N THR A 259 4.90 -4.99 14.14
CA THR A 259 5.55 -5.09 15.47
C THR A 259 5.40 -6.48 16.09
N ARG A 260 6.11 -7.46 15.52
CA ARG A 260 6.54 -8.64 16.31
C ARG A 260 7.43 -8.14 17.44
N VAL A 261 7.27 -8.70 18.65
CA VAL A 261 8.19 -8.45 19.77
C VAL A 261 9.59 -8.87 19.32
N ARG A 262 10.47 -7.88 19.11
CA ARG A 262 11.86 -8.10 18.70
C ARG A 262 12.68 -8.44 19.95
N ILE A 263 12.95 -9.72 20.18
CA ILE A 263 13.88 -10.17 21.23
C ILE A 263 15.29 -10.10 20.62
N GLY A 264 15.85 -8.90 20.55
CA GLY A 264 17.17 -8.66 19.98
C GLY A 264 17.41 -7.17 19.73
N GLY A 265 18.00 -6.49 20.71
CA GLY A 265 18.54 -5.14 20.59
C GLY A 265 20.00 -5.14 21.02
N ASP A 266 20.87 -4.61 20.17
CA ASP A 266 22.31 -4.27 20.33
C ASP A 266 23.30 -5.33 20.85
N VAL A 267 22.85 -6.51 21.28
CA VAL A 267 23.74 -7.60 21.75
C VAL A 267 23.86 -8.67 20.68
N CYS A 268 25.03 -8.75 20.05
CA CYS A 268 25.36 -9.80 19.10
C CYS A 268 25.47 -11.16 19.80
N ILE A 269 24.84 -12.20 19.22
CA ILE A 269 24.98 -13.57 19.71
C ILE A 269 26.45 -14.02 19.54
N PRO A 270 27.07 -14.60 20.58
CA PRO A 270 28.46 -15.04 20.50
C PRO A 270 28.68 -16.07 19.41
N ALA A 271 29.79 -15.94 18.67
CA ALA A 271 30.13 -16.81 17.55
C ALA A 271 30.23 -18.29 17.93
N SER A 272 30.58 -18.61 19.18
CA SER A 272 30.70 -19.99 19.70
C SER A 272 29.36 -20.73 19.78
N VAL A 273 28.25 -20.00 19.93
CA VAL A 273 26.91 -20.60 19.99
C VAL A 273 26.40 -20.94 18.59
N LEU A 274 26.96 -20.31 17.56
CA LEU A 274 26.51 -20.41 16.16
C LEU A 274 27.53 -21.14 15.26
N ASP A 275 28.52 -21.82 15.86
CA ASP A 275 29.55 -22.56 15.14
C ASP A 275 29.07 -23.95 14.74
N LEU A 276 28.28 -24.02 13.66
CA LEU A 276 27.73 -25.26 13.12
C LEU A 276 28.81 -26.26 12.71
N ALA A 277 30.02 -25.82 12.37
CA ALA A 277 31.09 -26.74 11.98
C ALA A 277 31.53 -27.65 13.14
N SER A 278 31.29 -27.24 14.39
CA SER A 278 31.59 -28.02 15.59
C SER A 278 30.50 -29.03 15.97
N TRP A 279 29.33 -28.98 15.34
CA TRP A 279 28.15 -29.78 15.74
C TRP A 279 28.10 -31.16 15.12
N GLY A 280 28.98 -31.44 14.15
CA GLY A 280 29.02 -32.71 13.47
C GLY A 280 30.29 -32.91 12.66
N ASP A 281 30.35 -34.06 12.02
CA ASP A 281 31.43 -34.55 11.17
C ASP A 281 30.85 -35.36 9.99
N ASP A 282 31.73 -35.92 9.16
CA ASP A 282 31.32 -36.73 7.99
C ASP A 282 30.60 -38.04 8.35
N ASP A 283 30.71 -38.50 9.60
CA ASP A 283 30.10 -39.72 10.10
C ASP A 283 28.80 -39.48 10.89
N THR A 284 28.42 -38.22 11.08
CA THR A 284 27.24 -37.81 11.85
C THR A 284 25.96 -38.46 11.32
N LEU A 285 25.75 -38.49 10.01
CA LEU A 285 24.57 -39.16 9.43
C LEU A 285 24.58 -40.68 9.64
N ARG A 286 25.74 -41.34 9.53
CA ARG A 286 25.86 -42.81 9.55
C ARG A 286 25.94 -43.39 10.97
N LYS A 287 26.57 -42.69 11.90
CA LYS A 287 26.84 -43.17 13.26
C LYS A 287 26.19 -42.28 14.32
N GLY A 288 26.36 -40.96 14.20
CA GLY A 288 25.86 -40.00 15.19
C GLY A 288 24.34 -40.02 15.35
N ILE A 289 23.59 -39.91 14.25
CA ILE A 289 22.12 -39.90 14.29
C ILE A 289 21.54 -41.22 14.85
N PRO A 290 21.95 -42.42 14.39
CA PRO A 290 21.46 -43.66 15.00
C PRO A 290 21.77 -43.80 16.48
N GLU A 291 22.96 -43.39 16.92
CA GLU A 291 23.36 -43.45 18.33
C GLU A 291 22.49 -42.52 19.19
N LEU A 292 22.30 -41.27 18.75
CA LEU A 292 21.47 -40.30 19.45
C LEU A 292 20.00 -40.72 19.49
N ARG A 293 19.45 -41.24 18.37
CA ARG A 293 18.09 -41.79 18.33
C ARG A 293 17.91 -42.97 19.28
N GLY A 294 18.93 -43.83 19.42
CA GLY A 294 18.89 -44.96 20.35
C GLY A 294 18.92 -44.55 21.84
N LYS A 295 19.41 -43.35 22.14
CA LYS A 295 19.48 -42.78 23.50
C LYS A 295 18.36 -41.76 23.79
N LEU A 296 17.51 -41.46 22.80
CA LEU A 296 16.52 -40.38 22.87
C LEU A 296 15.45 -40.61 23.93
N PHE A 297 15.09 -41.88 24.16
CA PHE A 297 14.14 -42.28 25.19
C PHE A 297 14.86 -43.11 26.25
N GLY A 298 14.67 -42.73 27.52
CA GLY A 298 15.14 -43.52 28.66
C GLY A 298 14.26 -44.73 28.96
N GLU A 299 14.59 -45.47 30.03
CA GLU A 299 13.90 -46.71 30.45
C GLU A 299 12.41 -46.54 30.81
N PHE A 300 11.91 -45.30 30.90
CA PHE A 300 10.53 -44.97 31.27
C PHE A 300 9.78 -44.23 30.14
N ASP A 301 10.21 -44.37 28.88
CA ASP A 301 9.66 -43.65 27.72
C ASP A 301 9.62 -42.12 27.91
N ARG A 302 10.56 -41.59 28.71
CA ARG A 302 10.76 -40.16 28.87
C ARG A 302 11.81 -39.68 27.88
N LEU A 303 11.49 -38.59 27.21
CA LEU A 303 12.42 -37.87 26.34
C LEU A 303 13.59 -37.36 27.18
N ASP A 304 14.81 -37.59 26.71
CA ASP A 304 16.01 -36.96 27.27
C ASP A 304 16.25 -35.64 26.54
N ASP A 305 16.05 -34.53 27.26
CA ASP A 305 16.10 -33.18 26.69
C ASP A 305 17.50 -32.82 26.15
N GLU A 306 18.58 -33.28 26.80
CA GLU A 306 19.95 -33.01 26.38
C GLU A 306 20.29 -33.76 25.08
N ILE A 307 19.85 -35.02 24.99
CA ILE A 307 20.01 -35.83 23.78
C ILE A 307 19.13 -35.28 22.64
N ALA A 308 17.92 -34.82 22.93
CA ALA A 308 17.04 -34.20 21.95
C ALA A 308 17.64 -32.91 21.36
N VAL A 309 18.18 -32.02 22.20
CA VAL A 309 18.87 -30.80 21.73
C VAL A 309 20.12 -31.16 20.90
N THR A 310 20.89 -32.17 21.33
CA THR A 310 22.08 -32.63 20.60
C THR A 310 21.71 -33.22 19.24
N LEU A 311 20.63 -34.00 19.18
CA LEU A 311 20.09 -34.56 17.94
C LEU A 311 19.54 -33.47 17.02
N ALA A 312 18.88 -32.44 17.56
CA ALA A 312 18.44 -31.28 16.80
C ALA A 312 19.63 -30.53 16.18
N LYS A 313 20.72 -30.28 16.93
CA LYS A 313 21.96 -29.69 16.39
C LYS A 313 22.56 -30.53 15.27
N ALA A 314 22.57 -31.86 15.42
CA ALA A 314 23.06 -32.77 14.39
C ALA A 314 22.20 -32.73 13.11
N TYR A 315 20.88 -32.58 13.23
CA TYR A 315 20.00 -32.37 12.08
C TYR A 315 20.25 -31.02 11.39
N VAL A 316 20.39 -29.93 12.16
CA VAL A 316 20.72 -28.61 11.61
C VAL A 316 22.07 -28.66 10.88
N TYR A 317 23.08 -29.34 11.45
CA TYR A 317 24.36 -29.57 10.79
C TYR A 317 24.18 -30.25 9.42
N LEU A 318 23.29 -31.23 9.30
CA LEU A 318 23.04 -31.96 8.05
C LEU A 318 22.17 -31.21 7.05
N GLY A 319 21.50 -30.13 7.45
CA GLY A 319 20.54 -29.42 6.62
C GLY A 319 19.09 -29.91 6.76
N PHE A 320 18.75 -30.57 7.87
CA PHE A 320 17.43 -31.15 8.15
C PHE A 320 16.68 -30.29 9.19
N GLY A 321 16.26 -29.10 8.78
CA GLY A 321 15.68 -28.09 9.67
C GLY A 321 14.30 -28.45 10.20
N ALA A 322 13.45 -29.06 9.38
CA ALA A 322 12.10 -29.46 9.73
C ALA A 322 12.12 -30.57 10.79
N GLU A 323 13.03 -31.54 10.64
CA GLU A 323 13.27 -32.60 11.61
C GLU A 323 13.81 -32.07 12.93
N ALA A 324 14.71 -31.08 12.88
CA ALA A 324 15.20 -30.41 14.07
C ALA A 324 14.08 -29.68 14.81
N ARG A 325 13.24 -28.90 14.11
CA ARG A 325 12.10 -28.20 14.73
C ARG A 325 11.06 -29.16 15.30
N ALA A 326 10.70 -30.19 14.55
CA ALA A 326 9.75 -31.21 15.01
C ALA A 326 10.24 -31.89 16.30
N LEU A 327 11.56 -32.06 16.47
CA LEU A 327 12.14 -32.59 17.70
C LEU A 327 12.13 -31.56 18.84
N LEU A 328 12.44 -30.29 18.55
CA LEU A 328 12.42 -29.21 19.53
C LEU A 328 11.01 -28.92 20.06
N ASP A 329 9.98 -29.09 19.24
CA ASP A 329 8.56 -28.92 19.63
C ASP A 329 8.09 -29.98 20.65
N LEU A 330 8.82 -31.10 20.79
CA LEU A 330 8.50 -32.14 21.77
C LEU A 330 9.05 -31.85 23.17
N LEU A 331 9.92 -30.85 23.31
CA LEU A 331 10.54 -30.50 24.59
C LEU A 331 9.53 -29.80 25.52
N PRO A 332 9.51 -30.12 26.82
CA PRO A 332 8.59 -29.50 27.79
C PRO A 332 9.00 -28.07 28.18
N GLU A 333 10.28 -27.72 28.06
CA GLU A 333 10.80 -26.37 28.26
C GLU A 333 10.81 -25.59 26.94
N PRO A 334 10.67 -24.25 26.96
CA PRO A 334 10.71 -23.45 25.74
C PRO A 334 12.03 -23.73 25.01
N PRO A 335 11.99 -24.14 23.73
CA PRO A 335 13.19 -24.50 22.98
C PRO A 335 14.11 -23.29 22.89
N ASP A 336 15.43 -23.52 22.83
CA ASP A 336 16.41 -22.47 22.54
C ASP A 336 15.95 -21.68 21.29
N PRO A 337 15.54 -20.41 21.45
CA PRO A 337 14.97 -19.62 20.37
C PRO A 337 15.93 -19.53 19.17
N GLY A 338 17.24 -19.50 19.43
CA GLY A 338 18.27 -19.43 18.40
C GLY A 338 18.37 -20.72 17.60
N LEU A 339 18.36 -21.88 18.27
CA LEU A 339 18.42 -23.18 17.59
C LEU A 339 17.16 -23.43 16.75
N PHE A 340 15.98 -23.06 17.26
CA PHE A 340 14.73 -23.16 16.53
C PHE A 340 14.72 -22.27 15.28
N ALA A 341 15.19 -21.01 15.41
CA ALA A 341 15.33 -20.08 14.30
C ALA A 341 16.32 -20.61 13.25
N LEU A 342 17.50 -21.09 13.66
CA LEU A 342 18.50 -21.68 12.75
C LEU A 342 17.95 -22.85 11.96
N ALA A 343 17.21 -23.74 12.61
CA ALA A 343 16.59 -24.88 11.96
C ALA A 343 15.61 -24.44 10.87
N GLY A 344 14.81 -23.39 11.09
CA GLY A 344 13.98 -22.81 10.02
C GLY A 344 14.81 -22.17 8.88
N ILE A 345 15.83 -21.39 9.22
CA ILE A 345 16.63 -20.65 8.23
C ILE A 345 17.34 -21.59 7.26
N VAL A 346 17.89 -22.70 7.77
CA VAL A 346 18.59 -23.72 6.98
C VAL A 346 17.71 -24.33 5.89
N ASP A 347 16.40 -24.46 6.14
CA ASP A 347 15.43 -25.02 5.19
C ASP A 347 14.87 -24.03 4.18
N GLY A 348 15.23 -22.74 4.25
CA GLY A 348 14.61 -21.74 3.38
C GLY A 348 13.69 -20.74 4.10
N GLU A 349 13.35 -20.99 5.37
CA GLU A 349 12.40 -20.13 6.07
C GLU A 349 13.05 -18.82 6.55
N ILE A 350 12.20 -17.85 6.87
CA ILE A 350 12.58 -16.63 7.59
C ILE A 350 12.62 -16.90 9.09
N ASP A 351 13.38 -16.08 9.82
CA ASP A 351 13.41 -16.07 11.27
C ASP A 351 12.08 -15.54 11.83
N ARG A 352 11.16 -16.47 12.07
CA ARG A 352 9.86 -16.14 12.70
C ARG A 352 10.04 -15.73 14.15
N VAL A 353 11.07 -16.21 14.84
CA VAL A 353 11.26 -15.92 16.26
C VAL A 353 11.82 -14.51 16.44
N GLY A 354 12.56 -14.00 15.45
CA GLY A 354 13.15 -12.66 15.44
C GLY A 354 14.42 -12.58 16.28
N VAL A 355 15.08 -13.71 16.51
CA VAL A 355 16.31 -13.82 17.30
C VAL A 355 17.47 -13.12 16.62
N PHE A 356 17.59 -13.25 15.30
CA PHE A 356 18.66 -12.64 14.50
C PHE A 356 18.33 -11.24 13.99
N ALA A 357 17.16 -10.70 14.34
CA ALA A 357 16.75 -9.36 13.94
C ALA A 357 17.75 -8.31 14.47
N GLY A 358 18.18 -7.39 13.61
CA GLY A 358 19.12 -6.33 13.96
C GLY A 358 20.59 -6.77 14.10
N GLN A 359 20.93 -8.04 13.84
CA GLN A 359 22.29 -8.56 14.00
C GLN A 359 23.10 -8.60 12.69
N SER A 360 22.64 -7.94 11.62
CA SER A 360 23.31 -7.93 10.29
C SER A 360 24.68 -7.25 10.27
N ASN A 361 24.93 -6.32 11.20
CA ASN A 361 26.21 -5.61 11.34
C ASN A 361 27.18 -6.31 12.33
N CYS A 362 26.71 -7.35 13.03
CA CYS A 362 27.50 -8.05 14.02
C CYS A 362 28.75 -8.72 13.42
N GLU A 363 29.78 -8.89 14.25
CA GLU A 363 30.90 -9.76 13.91
C GLU A 363 30.50 -11.25 14.05
N GLY A 364 31.06 -12.10 13.19
CA GLY A 364 30.86 -13.55 13.23
C GLY A 364 29.55 -14.06 12.62
N HIS A 365 29.15 -15.28 13.01
CA HIS A 365 28.05 -16.03 12.40
C HIS A 365 26.67 -15.36 12.53
N ALA A 366 26.48 -14.47 13.50
CA ALA A 366 25.20 -13.78 13.68
C ALA A 366 24.79 -12.95 12.46
N ALA A 367 25.74 -12.26 11.81
CA ALA A 367 25.46 -11.48 10.60
C ALA A 367 25.00 -12.34 9.42
N LEU A 368 25.58 -13.54 9.28
CA LEU A 368 25.19 -14.51 8.25
C LEU A 368 23.73 -14.95 8.42
N TRP A 369 23.35 -15.35 9.64
CA TRP A 369 22.02 -15.85 9.92
C TRP A 369 20.96 -14.74 9.94
N ALA A 370 21.32 -13.52 10.38
CA ALA A 370 20.47 -12.34 10.26
C ALA A 370 20.12 -12.02 8.80
N LEU A 371 21.10 -12.13 7.90
CA LEU A 371 20.88 -11.88 6.48
C LEU A 371 20.02 -12.97 5.82
N LEU A 372 20.24 -14.24 6.14
CA LEU A 372 19.46 -15.36 5.60
C LEU A 372 18.04 -15.44 6.19
N GLY A 373 17.89 -15.12 7.47
CA GLY A 373 16.62 -15.20 8.19
C GLY A 373 15.72 -13.97 8.04
N SER A 374 16.19 -12.88 7.45
CA SER A 374 15.35 -11.70 7.20
C SER A 374 14.50 -11.89 5.94
N ALA A 375 13.27 -11.35 5.95
CA ALA A 375 12.50 -11.15 4.72
C ALA A 375 13.02 -9.91 3.97
N THR A 376 13.17 -8.81 4.70
CA THR A 376 13.80 -7.54 4.28
C THR A 376 14.53 -6.95 5.47
N LEU A 377 15.66 -6.29 5.24
CA LEU A 377 16.30 -5.50 6.29
C LEU A 377 15.69 -4.08 6.34
N PRO A 378 15.66 -3.43 7.52
CA PRO A 378 15.37 -2.00 7.62
C PRO A 378 16.28 -1.18 6.70
N LYS A 379 15.79 -0.07 6.15
CA LYS A 379 16.54 0.75 5.18
C LYS A 379 17.87 1.27 5.71
N GLU A 380 17.98 1.44 7.02
CA GLU A 380 19.18 1.93 7.72
C GLU A 380 20.08 0.79 8.22
N ALA A 381 19.73 -0.48 7.97
CA ALA A 381 20.51 -1.61 8.45
C ALA A 381 21.81 -1.75 7.66
N GLU A 382 22.94 -1.73 8.38
CA GLU A 382 24.24 -2.05 7.80
C GLU A 382 24.46 -3.56 7.77
N VAL A 383 25.05 -4.05 6.68
CA VAL A 383 25.45 -5.45 6.51
C VAL A 383 26.97 -5.56 6.56
N ASN A 384 27.48 -6.31 7.53
CA ASN A 384 28.91 -6.60 7.62
C ASN A 384 29.28 -7.73 6.64
N SER A 385 29.44 -7.39 5.35
CA SER A 385 29.69 -8.38 4.29
C SER A 385 30.97 -9.21 4.53
N ASN A 386 31.98 -8.63 5.19
CA ASN A 386 33.21 -9.35 5.52
C ASN A 386 32.98 -10.43 6.58
N ALA A 387 32.18 -10.13 7.62
CA ALA A 387 31.80 -11.11 8.63
C ALA A 387 30.95 -12.23 8.01
N VAL A 388 30.02 -11.90 7.11
CA VAL A 388 29.21 -12.87 6.36
C VAL A 388 30.09 -13.81 5.54
N LEU A 389 31.04 -13.28 4.76
CA LEU A 389 31.94 -14.10 3.94
C LEU A 389 32.81 -15.03 4.78
N ARG A 390 33.39 -14.55 5.89
CA ARG A 390 34.19 -15.38 6.80
C ARG A 390 33.36 -16.49 7.43
N SER A 391 32.16 -16.15 7.90
CA SER A 391 31.24 -17.10 8.54
C SER A 391 30.74 -18.14 7.55
N PHE A 392 30.48 -17.74 6.30
CA PHE A 392 30.13 -18.67 5.23
C PHE A 392 31.26 -19.66 4.95
N GLU A 393 32.52 -19.21 4.92
CA GLU A 393 33.68 -20.10 4.70
C GLU A 393 33.90 -21.12 5.83
N ALA A 394 33.49 -20.79 7.05
CA ALA A 394 33.53 -21.71 8.18
C ALA A 394 32.49 -22.84 8.08
N LEU A 395 31.44 -22.69 7.27
CA LEU A 395 30.40 -23.70 7.13
C LEU A 395 30.91 -24.97 6.41
N PRO A 396 30.37 -26.15 6.78
CA PRO A 396 30.55 -27.40 6.04
C PRO A 396 30.17 -27.27 4.56
N LEU A 397 30.83 -28.03 3.69
CA LEU A 397 30.68 -27.91 2.23
C LEU A 397 29.23 -28.14 1.75
N HIS A 398 28.50 -29.08 2.35
CA HIS A 398 27.11 -29.34 1.98
C HIS A 398 26.20 -28.16 2.30
N LEU A 399 26.36 -27.52 3.47
CA LEU A 399 25.62 -26.30 3.83
C LEU A 399 26.03 -25.11 2.95
N ARG A 400 27.32 -24.98 2.61
CA ARG A 400 27.76 -23.95 1.65
C ARG A 400 27.12 -24.13 0.27
N THR A 401 26.90 -25.38 -0.14
CA THR A 401 26.27 -25.72 -1.43
C THR A 401 24.78 -25.36 -1.44
N SER A 402 24.05 -25.65 -0.37
CA SER A 402 22.61 -25.34 -0.28
C SER A 402 22.34 -23.86 -0.01
N LEU A 403 23.08 -23.24 0.92
CA LEU A 403 22.82 -21.87 1.37
C LEU A 403 23.50 -20.81 0.51
N GLY A 404 24.63 -21.13 -0.13
CA GLY A 404 25.45 -20.16 -0.87
C GLY A 404 24.70 -19.40 -1.97
N PRO A 405 23.94 -20.07 -2.86
CA PRO A 405 23.16 -19.39 -3.89
C PRO A 405 22.15 -18.40 -3.31
N ARG A 406 21.37 -18.79 -2.28
CA ARG A 406 20.40 -17.92 -1.61
C ARG A 406 21.08 -16.74 -0.92
N LEU A 407 22.17 -17.00 -0.19
CA LEU A 407 22.94 -15.97 0.50
C LEU A 407 23.54 -14.93 -0.45
N ALA A 408 23.98 -15.35 -1.65
CA ALA A 408 24.48 -14.44 -2.66
C ALA A 408 23.39 -13.48 -3.15
N ILE A 409 22.17 -13.99 -3.38
CA ILE A 409 21.03 -13.14 -3.75
C ILE A 409 20.73 -12.13 -2.63
N ARG A 410 20.65 -12.58 -1.36
CA ARG A 410 20.43 -11.70 -0.21
C ARG A 410 21.50 -10.60 -0.10
N LEU A 411 22.78 -10.94 -0.28
CA LEU A 411 23.85 -9.94 -0.30
C LEU A 411 23.67 -8.89 -1.40
N ALA A 412 23.20 -9.30 -2.59
CA ALA A 412 22.96 -8.37 -3.68
C ALA A 412 21.72 -7.49 -3.46
N GLU A 413 20.65 -8.02 -2.83
CA GLU A 413 19.46 -7.25 -2.43
C GLU A 413 19.81 -6.14 -1.45
N GLU A 414 20.74 -6.40 -0.52
CA GLU A 414 21.23 -5.43 0.46
C GLU A 414 22.38 -4.54 -0.08
N GLY A 415 22.54 -4.45 -1.41
CA GLY A 415 23.49 -3.54 -2.05
C GLY A 415 24.96 -3.99 -2.04
N ALA A 416 25.25 -5.26 -1.77
CA ALA A 416 26.60 -5.84 -1.78
C ALA A 416 26.83 -6.89 -2.90
N PRO A 417 26.64 -6.54 -4.19
CA PRO A 417 26.76 -7.51 -5.30
C PRO A 417 28.19 -8.05 -5.48
N ASP A 418 29.23 -7.27 -5.13
CA ASP A 418 30.62 -7.74 -5.24
C ASP A 418 30.95 -8.82 -4.20
N ALA A 419 30.40 -8.69 -2.99
CA ALA A 419 30.50 -9.72 -1.96
C ALA A 419 29.77 -11.00 -2.43
N ALA A 420 28.59 -10.86 -3.01
CA ALA A 420 27.82 -11.97 -3.58
C ALA A 420 28.58 -12.71 -4.69
N ARG A 421 29.20 -11.99 -5.64
CA ARG A 421 30.04 -12.61 -6.68
C ARG A 421 31.26 -13.32 -6.10
N SER A 422 31.91 -12.71 -5.10
CA SER A 422 33.03 -13.33 -4.39
C SER A 422 32.62 -14.65 -3.72
N LEU A 423 31.44 -14.67 -3.10
CA LEU A 423 30.87 -15.85 -2.46
C LEU A 423 30.62 -16.99 -3.45
N LEU A 424 29.89 -16.72 -4.54
CA LEU A 424 29.62 -17.71 -5.58
C LEU A 424 30.91 -18.21 -6.24
N GLY A 425 31.88 -17.32 -6.47
CA GLY A 425 33.18 -17.69 -7.00
C GLY A 425 33.97 -18.61 -6.06
N ARG A 426 33.93 -18.39 -4.74
CA ARG A 426 34.55 -19.26 -3.73
C ARG A 426 33.85 -20.63 -3.69
N LEU A 427 32.52 -20.65 -3.74
CA LEU A 427 31.74 -21.89 -3.76
C LEU A 427 32.02 -22.72 -5.01
N SER A 428 32.02 -22.10 -6.19
CA SER A 428 32.31 -22.78 -7.46
C SER A 428 33.71 -23.42 -7.47
N ARG A 429 34.72 -22.72 -6.93
CA ARG A 429 36.07 -23.27 -6.76
C ARG A 429 36.11 -24.45 -5.79
N ALA A 430 35.36 -24.40 -4.69
CA ALA A 430 35.30 -25.49 -3.72
C ALA A 430 34.64 -26.74 -4.30
N LEU A 431 33.62 -26.59 -5.15
CA LEU A 431 32.90 -27.69 -5.79
C LEU A 431 33.56 -28.19 -7.09
N GLY A 432 34.46 -27.40 -7.68
CA GLY A 432 35.07 -27.70 -8.98
C GLY A 432 34.10 -27.64 -10.16
N LYS A 433 32.88 -27.16 -9.94
CA LYS A 433 31.82 -27.01 -10.95
C LYS A 433 30.86 -25.88 -10.57
N SER A 434 30.15 -25.35 -11.56
CA SER A 434 28.97 -24.50 -11.35
C SER A 434 27.74 -25.28 -11.81
N ASP A 435 26.74 -25.39 -10.96
CA ASP A 435 25.44 -25.96 -11.29
C ASP A 435 24.46 -24.87 -11.76
N GLU A 436 23.26 -25.28 -12.12
CA GLU A 436 22.21 -24.37 -12.59
C GLU A 436 21.74 -23.39 -11.51
N GLN A 437 21.69 -23.80 -10.24
CA GLN A 437 21.28 -22.95 -9.13
C GLN A 437 22.28 -21.80 -8.90
N MET A 438 23.57 -22.12 -8.95
CA MET A 438 24.65 -21.12 -8.89
C MET A 438 24.59 -20.17 -10.09
N ALA A 439 24.35 -20.69 -11.30
CA ALA A 439 24.22 -19.88 -12.51
C ALA A 439 23.02 -18.91 -12.43
N PHE A 440 21.85 -19.40 -12.00
CA PHE A 440 20.67 -18.57 -11.78
C PHE A 440 20.93 -17.48 -10.74
N SER A 441 21.55 -17.84 -9.62
CA SER A 441 21.86 -16.87 -8.55
C SER A 441 22.89 -15.84 -8.99
N ALA A 442 23.89 -16.22 -9.79
CA ALA A 442 24.83 -15.27 -10.39
C ALA A 442 24.10 -14.27 -11.30
N ALA A 443 23.13 -14.74 -12.10
CA ALA A 443 22.33 -13.86 -12.95
C ALA A 443 21.44 -12.89 -12.14
N GLN A 444 20.88 -13.33 -11.01
CA GLN A 444 20.15 -12.45 -10.08
C GLN A 444 21.07 -11.40 -9.45
N VAL A 445 22.27 -11.79 -9.03
CA VAL A 445 23.28 -10.87 -8.49
C VAL A 445 23.66 -9.83 -9.53
N ASP A 446 23.80 -10.21 -10.80
CA ASP A 446 24.09 -9.29 -11.89
C ASP A 446 22.91 -8.37 -12.20
N LYS A 447 21.65 -8.87 -12.14
CA LYS A 447 20.43 -8.06 -12.29
C LYS A 447 20.37 -6.97 -11.22
N LEU A 448 20.58 -7.34 -9.95
CA LEU A 448 20.55 -6.43 -8.80
C LEU A 448 21.75 -5.48 -8.78
N GLY A 449 22.92 -5.94 -9.23
CA GLY A 449 24.14 -5.14 -9.32
C GLY A 449 24.23 -4.23 -10.55
N GLY A 450 23.16 -4.09 -11.33
CA GLY A 450 23.09 -3.21 -12.52
C GLY A 450 23.74 -3.77 -13.79
N ALA A 451 24.32 -4.98 -13.74
CA ALA A 451 24.85 -5.68 -14.92
C ALA A 451 23.74 -6.41 -15.70
N VAL A 452 22.65 -5.69 -16.01
CA VAL A 452 21.43 -6.20 -16.66
C VAL A 452 21.74 -6.89 -17.99
N GLY A 453 22.75 -6.37 -18.71
CA GLY A 453 23.35 -6.95 -19.91
C GLY A 453 23.65 -8.45 -19.80
N THR A 454 24.47 -8.79 -18.81
CA THR A 454 24.96 -10.14 -18.52
C THR A 454 23.85 -11.00 -17.93
N ALA A 455 23.09 -10.45 -16.98
CA ALA A 455 21.96 -11.13 -16.36
C ALA A 455 20.95 -11.63 -17.40
N ARG A 456 20.59 -10.79 -18.36
CA ARG A 456 19.65 -11.15 -19.44
C ARG A 456 20.12 -12.35 -20.27
N GLN A 457 21.40 -12.38 -20.65
CA GLN A 457 21.95 -13.47 -21.47
C GLN A 457 21.87 -14.80 -20.72
N GLU A 458 22.23 -14.78 -19.44
CA GLU A 458 22.25 -15.98 -18.61
C GLU A 458 20.83 -16.45 -18.25
N LEU A 459 19.93 -15.54 -17.91
CA LEU A 459 18.52 -15.86 -17.65
C LEU A 459 17.85 -16.42 -18.90
N LYS A 460 18.12 -15.88 -20.10
CA LYS A 460 17.59 -16.43 -21.35
C LYS A 460 18.07 -17.86 -21.59
N ARG A 461 19.37 -18.13 -21.33
CA ARG A 461 19.95 -19.47 -21.45
C ARG A 461 19.29 -20.47 -20.49
N ILE A 462 18.99 -20.04 -19.27
CA ILE A 462 18.31 -20.87 -18.25
C ILE A 462 16.83 -21.07 -18.62
N ALA A 463 16.16 -20.04 -19.12
CA ALA A 463 14.77 -20.08 -19.55
C ALA A 463 14.53 -21.02 -20.74
N ASP A 464 15.52 -21.23 -21.61
CA ASP A 464 15.45 -22.23 -22.69
C ASP A 464 15.66 -23.69 -22.21
N GLY A 465 16.06 -23.89 -20.95
CA GLY A 465 16.26 -25.19 -20.33
C GLY A 465 14.99 -25.78 -19.68
N THR A 466 15.13 -26.96 -19.05
CA THR A 466 14.04 -27.66 -18.34
C THR A 466 14.32 -27.83 -16.85
N GLY A 467 15.26 -27.05 -16.29
CA GLY A 467 15.64 -27.15 -14.89
C GLY A 467 14.67 -26.41 -13.96
N SER A 468 14.88 -26.55 -12.65
CA SER A 468 13.99 -26.00 -11.63
C SER A 468 13.89 -24.47 -11.65
N ASN A 469 14.88 -23.79 -12.24
CA ASN A 469 14.91 -22.33 -12.33
C ASN A 469 14.39 -21.78 -13.66
N ALA A 470 14.02 -22.63 -14.62
CA ALA A 470 13.56 -22.19 -15.95
C ALA A 470 12.36 -21.23 -15.85
N ALA A 471 11.37 -21.58 -15.03
CA ALA A 471 10.18 -20.75 -14.78
C ALA A 471 10.52 -19.37 -14.20
N ASN A 472 11.38 -19.31 -13.17
CA ASN A 472 11.82 -18.03 -12.60
C ASN A 472 12.62 -17.21 -13.62
N ALA A 473 13.48 -17.87 -14.39
CA ALA A 473 14.27 -17.22 -15.43
C ALA A 473 13.41 -16.65 -16.57
N VAL A 474 12.29 -17.29 -16.93
CA VAL A 474 11.31 -16.74 -17.88
C VAL A 474 10.70 -15.45 -17.32
N ALA A 475 10.21 -15.48 -16.07
CA ALA A 475 9.61 -14.30 -15.45
C ALA A 475 10.60 -13.12 -15.37
N ASP A 476 11.85 -13.38 -14.96
CA ASP A 476 12.90 -12.37 -14.87
C ASP A 476 13.36 -11.85 -16.24
N SER A 477 13.45 -12.72 -17.25
CA SER A 477 13.82 -12.31 -18.61
C SER A 477 12.77 -11.37 -19.20
N ILE A 478 11.48 -11.65 -18.97
CA ILE A 478 10.38 -10.78 -19.40
C ILE A 478 10.42 -9.45 -18.65
N GLU A 479 10.60 -9.47 -17.33
CA GLU A 479 10.69 -8.25 -16.53
C GLU A 479 11.81 -7.32 -17.02
N ILE A 480 13.00 -7.88 -17.28
CA ILE A 480 14.13 -7.13 -17.84
C ILE A 480 13.77 -6.56 -19.21
N ALA A 481 13.22 -7.37 -20.10
CA ALA A 481 12.89 -6.93 -21.46
C ALA A 481 11.86 -5.79 -21.46
N VAL A 482 10.82 -5.87 -20.60
CA VAL A 482 9.84 -4.79 -20.47
C VAL A 482 10.46 -3.51 -19.93
N ARG A 483 11.31 -3.60 -18.90
CA ARG A 483 11.97 -2.41 -18.31
C ARG A 483 12.89 -1.69 -19.28
N GLU A 484 13.58 -2.44 -20.13
CA GLU A 484 14.53 -1.90 -21.12
C GLU A 484 13.86 -1.51 -22.45
N GLY A 485 12.53 -1.68 -22.58
CA GLY A 485 11.81 -1.43 -23.84
C GLY A 485 12.22 -2.37 -24.98
N GLU A 486 12.74 -3.55 -24.65
CA GLU A 486 13.22 -4.54 -25.62
C GLU A 486 12.08 -5.39 -26.18
N ARG A 487 12.26 -5.87 -27.42
CA ARG A 487 11.30 -6.78 -28.05
C ARG A 487 11.34 -8.15 -27.39
N ILE A 488 10.19 -8.60 -26.91
CA ILE A 488 10.02 -9.93 -26.34
C ILE A 488 9.73 -10.96 -27.44
N ASP A 489 10.43 -12.10 -27.38
CA ASP A 489 10.15 -13.26 -28.22
C ASP A 489 8.77 -13.83 -27.82
N PRO A 490 7.82 -14.00 -28.76
CA PRO A 490 6.51 -14.61 -28.48
C PRO A 490 6.60 -15.93 -27.71
N LYS A 491 7.63 -16.74 -27.97
CA LYS A 491 7.88 -18.01 -27.26
C LYS A 491 8.00 -17.82 -25.75
N MET A 492 8.63 -16.72 -25.30
CA MET A 492 8.78 -16.44 -23.85
C MET A 492 7.43 -16.12 -23.20
N GLY A 493 6.55 -15.40 -23.91
CA GLY A 493 5.18 -15.15 -23.44
C GLY A 493 4.36 -16.43 -23.34
N ASP A 494 4.49 -17.33 -24.33
CA ASP A 494 3.82 -18.63 -24.31
C ASP A 494 4.35 -19.55 -23.20
N LEU A 495 5.68 -19.53 -22.94
CA LEU A 495 6.28 -20.24 -21.80
C LEU A 495 5.78 -19.70 -20.45
N ALA A 496 5.69 -18.37 -20.30
CA ALA A 496 5.16 -17.76 -19.09
C ALA A 496 3.71 -18.20 -18.85
N ALA A 497 2.88 -18.23 -19.90
CA ALA A 497 1.49 -18.71 -19.81
C ALA A 497 1.39 -20.19 -19.42
N ALA A 498 2.25 -21.04 -19.99
CA ALA A 498 2.30 -22.46 -19.68
C ALA A 498 2.69 -22.69 -18.21
N TYR A 499 3.76 -22.05 -17.74
CA TYR A 499 4.20 -22.18 -16.35
C TYR A 499 3.23 -21.55 -15.36
N ALA A 500 2.57 -20.43 -15.69
CA ALA A 500 1.53 -19.84 -14.85
C ALA A 500 0.36 -20.82 -14.64
N THR A 501 0.02 -21.59 -15.66
CA THR A 501 -1.01 -22.64 -15.58
C THR A 501 -0.54 -23.86 -14.78
N GLU A 502 0.70 -24.30 -15.00
CA GLU A 502 1.29 -25.46 -14.30
C GLU A 502 1.43 -25.20 -12.79
N LEU A 503 1.87 -24.00 -12.42
CA LEU A 503 2.14 -23.59 -11.04
C LEU A 503 0.97 -22.80 -10.43
N ARG A 504 -0.26 -23.00 -10.92
CA ARG A 504 -1.46 -22.31 -10.43
C ARG A 504 -1.63 -22.54 -8.92
N GLY A 505 -2.03 -21.48 -8.21
CA GLY A 505 -2.22 -21.52 -6.76
C GLY A 505 -0.92 -21.40 -5.95
N THR A 506 0.21 -21.14 -6.62
CA THR A 506 1.49 -20.82 -5.96
C THR A 506 1.90 -19.38 -6.21
N ASP A 507 2.77 -18.84 -5.36
CA ASP A 507 3.34 -17.49 -5.54
C ASP A 507 4.13 -17.37 -6.85
N GLN A 508 4.84 -18.44 -7.23
CA GLN A 508 5.59 -18.49 -8.48
C GLN A 508 4.66 -18.44 -9.70
N GLY A 509 3.53 -19.16 -9.68
CA GLY A 509 2.51 -19.10 -10.73
C GLY A 509 1.92 -17.69 -10.89
N SER A 510 1.66 -17.01 -9.77
CA SER A 510 1.18 -15.62 -9.77
C SER A 510 2.21 -14.66 -10.38
N ARG A 511 3.51 -14.83 -10.07
CA ARG A 511 4.60 -14.05 -10.69
C ARG A 511 4.70 -14.31 -12.19
N LEU A 512 4.52 -15.54 -12.64
CA LEU A 512 4.52 -15.92 -14.05
C LEU A 512 3.30 -15.38 -14.81
N TRP A 513 2.13 -15.36 -14.17
CA TRP A 513 0.94 -14.73 -14.72
C TRP A 513 1.16 -13.23 -14.98
N LEU A 514 1.75 -12.52 -14.02
CA LEU A 514 2.15 -11.12 -14.21
C LEU A 514 3.14 -10.98 -15.39
N ALA A 515 4.12 -11.87 -15.49
CA ALA A 515 5.06 -11.90 -16.61
C ALA A 515 4.35 -12.16 -17.95
N GLN A 516 3.35 -13.06 -17.99
CA GLN A 516 2.55 -13.31 -19.18
C GLN A 516 1.81 -12.04 -19.64
N VAL A 517 1.14 -11.32 -18.72
CA VAL A 517 0.43 -10.07 -19.04
C VAL A 517 1.39 -9.04 -19.63
N ARG A 518 2.54 -8.84 -18.97
CA ARG A 518 3.61 -7.95 -19.44
C ARG A 518 4.13 -8.34 -20.82
N ALA A 519 4.36 -9.63 -21.06
CA ALA A 519 4.84 -10.12 -22.35
C ALA A 519 3.81 -9.93 -23.48
N LEU A 520 2.53 -10.16 -23.19
CA LEU A 520 1.44 -9.91 -24.15
C LEU A 520 1.34 -8.42 -24.50
N ALA A 521 1.37 -7.54 -23.49
CA ALA A 521 1.34 -6.09 -23.70
C ALA A 521 2.55 -5.62 -24.52
N ALA A 522 3.76 -5.97 -24.11
CA ALA A 522 5.00 -5.53 -24.78
C ALA A 522 5.20 -6.14 -26.19
N SER A 523 4.52 -7.25 -26.50
CA SER A 523 4.50 -7.81 -27.86
C SER A 523 3.42 -7.20 -28.77
N GLY A 524 2.66 -6.21 -28.28
CA GLY A 524 1.57 -5.56 -29.01
C GLY A 524 0.26 -6.36 -29.02
N ARG A 525 0.17 -7.46 -28.27
CA ARG A 525 -1.04 -8.30 -28.16
C ARG A 525 -1.96 -7.79 -27.05
N TYR A 526 -2.35 -6.52 -27.14
CA TYR A 526 -3.10 -5.82 -26.09
C TYR A 526 -4.44 -6.48 -25.75
N ASP A 527 -5.20 -6.90 -26.77
CA ASP A 527 -6.49 -7.58 -26.57
C ASP A 527 -6.34 -8.85 -25.73
N ASP A 528 -5.25 -9.60 -25.94
CA ASP A 528 -4.96 -10.82 -25.19
C ASP A 528 -4.54 -10.51 -23.76
N ALA A 529 -3.69 -9.49 -23.56
CA ALA A 529 -3.27 -9.04 -22.23
C ALA A 529 -4.47 -8.65 -21.36
N PHE A 530 -5.34 -7.78 -21.86
CA PHE A 530 -6.54 -7.34 -21.13
C PHE A 530 -7.62 -8.41 -21.04
N ARG A 531 -7.67 -9.38 -21.95
CA ARG A 531 -8.51 -10.56 -21.79
C ARG A 531 -8.05 -11.41 -20.60
N VAL A 532 -6.75 -11.70 -20.49
CA VAL A 532 -6.19 -12.46 -19.35
C VAL A 532 -6.51 -11.76 -18.02
N LEU A 533 -6.31 -10.44 -17.95
CA LEU A 533 -6.62 -9.64 -16.75
C LEU A 533 -8.09 -9.71 -16.32
N ARG A 534 -9.03 -9.79 -17.28
CA ARG A 534 -10.47 -9.86 -16.98
C ARG A 534 -10.96 -11.27 -16.65
N THR A 535 -10.34 -12.29 -17.24
CA THR A 535 -10.79 -13.68 -17.06
C THR A 535 -10.19 -14.36 -15.84
N ASP A 536 -8.97 -13.96 -15.46
CA ASP A 536 -8.23 -14.61 -14.38
C ASP A 536 -8.19 -13.70 -13.15
N THR A 537 -9.16 -13.88 -12.26
CA THR A 537 -9.38 -13.06 -11.06
C THR A 537 -8.92 -13.74 -9.77
N ASP A 538 -8.35 -14.94 -9.86
CA ASP A 538 -7.96 -15.77 -8.70
C ASP A 538 -6.72 -15.23 -7.97
N HIS A 539 -6.10 -14.17 -8.52
CA HIS A 539 -4.90 -13.55 -7.99
C HIS A 539 -5.20 -12.42 -6.98
N PRO A 540 -4.29 -12.20 -5.99
CA PRO A 540 -4.36 -11.08 -5.06
C PRO A 540 -4.58 -9.72 -5.74
N LEU A 541 -5.34 -8.84 -5.09
CA LEU A 541 -5.75 -7.55 -5.67
C LEU A 541 -4.56 -6.66 -6.05
N ASP A 542 -3.55 -6.60 -5.18
CA ASP A 542 -2.30 -5.85 -5.38
C ASP A 542 -1.54 -6.31 -6.64
N LEU A 543 -1.51 -7.62 -6.88
CA LEU A 543 -0.87 -8.18 -8.07
C LEU A 543 -1.67 -7.89 -9.33
N ARG A 544 -3.00 -7.99 -9.27
CA ARG A 544 -3.88 -7.62 -10.39
C ARG A 544 -3.76 -6.13 -10.72
N GLU A 545 -3.68 -5.30 -9.68
CA GLU A 545 -3.47 -3.86 -9.80
C GLU A 545 -2.15 -3.55 -10.48
N GLN A 546 -1.07 -4.23 -10.07
CA GLN A 546 0.23 -4.11 -10.74
C GLN A 546 0.16 -4.54 -12.20
N ALA A 547 -0.44 -5.69 -12.51
CA ALA A 547 -0.50 -6.23 -13.86
C ALA A 547 -1.30 -5.33 -14.81
N ALA A 548 -2.44 -4.80 -14.36
CA ALA A 548 -3.24 -3.87 -15.14
C ALA A 548 -2.52 -2.53 -15.37
N SER A 549 -1.87 -2.00 -14.32
CA SER A 549 -1.11 -0.75 -14.40
C SER A 549 0.08 -0.88 -15.37
N ASP A 550 0.85 -1.96 -15.26
CA ASP A 550 1.99 -2.20 -16.15
C ASP A 550 1.55 -2.35 -17.60
N ALA A 551 0.46 -3.11 -17.86
CA ALA A 551 -0.08 -3.26 -19.20
C ALA A 551 -0.55 -1.92 -19.79
N LEU A 552 -1.22 -1.08 -18.99
CA LEU A 552 -1.67 0.24 -19.42
C LEU A 552 -0.50 1.19 -19.71
N LEU A 553 0.55 1.19 -18.88
CA LEU A 553 1.74 1.99 -19.13
C LEU A 553 2.47 1.56 -20.41
N ILE A 554 2.55 0.25 -20.68
CA ILE A 554 3.12 -0.26 -21.94
C ILE A 554 2.28 0.20 -23.14
N VAL A 555 0.95 0.18 -23.01
CA VAL A 555 0.03 0.66 -24.08
C VAL A 555 0.18 2.17 -24.27
N GLU A 556 0.32 2.92 -23.18
CA GLU A 556 0.52 4.37 -23.20
C GLU A 556 1.80 4.78 -23.92
N ASP A 557 2.89 4.02 -23.74
CA ASP A 557 4.17 4.34 -24.38
C ASP A 557 4.26 3.83 -25.83
N ALA A 558 3.87 2.57 -26.08
CA ALA A 558 4.20 1.88 -27.34
C ALA A 558 3.03 1.70 -28.32
N ALA A 559 1.77 1.82 -27.88
CA ALA A 559 0.64 1.53 -28.77
C ALA A 559 0.38 2.63 -29.80
N SER A 560 -0.11 2.24 -30.97
CA SER A 560 -0.67 3.19 -31.95
C SER A 560 -1.88 3.92 -31.35
N GLU A 561 -2.23 5.10 -31.87
CA GLU A 561 -3.40 5.85 -31.38
C GLU A 561 -4.68 5.02 -31.43
N THR A 562 -4.90 4.26 -32.50
CA THR A 562 -6.07 3.38 -32.66
C THR A 562 -6.11 2.29 -31.60
N ASP A 563 -4.98 1.60 -31.38
CA ASP A 563 -4.91 0.53 -30.39
C ASP A 563 -5.06 1.07 -28.97
N PHE A 564 -4.41 2.21 -28.67
CA PHE A 564 -4.55 2.92 -27.40
C PHE A 564 -6.02 3.24 -27.11
N LEU A 565 -6.72 3.91 -28.04
CA LEU A 565 -8.12 4.29 -27.84
C LEU A 565 -9.03 3.06 -27.69
N LYS A 566 -8.76 1.99 -28.45
CA LYS A 566 -9.52 0.74 -28.35
C LYS A 566 -9.46 0.15 -26.94
N GLN A 567 -8.29 0.16 -26.29
CA GLN A 567 -8.14 -0.43 -24.95
C GLN A 567 -8.62 0.50 -23.84
N VAL A 568 -8.36 1.80 -23.97
CA VAL A 568 -8.52 2.77 -22.88
C VAL A 568 -9.94 3.35 -22.80
N VAL A 569 -10.58 3.55 -23.95
CA VAL A 569 -11.93 4.14 -24.02
C VAL A 569 -13.00 3.05 -23.89
N ALA A 570 -12.72 1.84 -24.40
CA ALA A 570 -13.66 0.73 -24.27
C ALA A 570 -13.50 0.05 -22.91
N GLY A 571 -14.55 0.08 -22.09
CA GLY A 571 -14.54 -0.62 -20.80
C GLY A 571 -13.69 0.06 -19.72
N THR A 572 -13.55 1.39 -19.77
CA THR A 572 -12.84 2.20 -18.75
C THR A 572 -13.25 1.83 -17.33
N GLU A 573 -14.55 1.65 -17.07
CA GLU A 573 -15.09 1.28 -15.74
C GLU A 573 -14.53 -0.04 -15.17
N THR A 574 -14.04 -0.95 -16.03
CA THR A 574 -13.45 -2.22 -15.56
C THR A 574 -12.09 -2.05 -14.91
N PHE A 575 -11.46 -0.89 -15.08
CA PHE A 575 -10.16 -0.56 -14.52
C PHE A 575 -10.25 0.17 -13.18
N ASP A 576 -11.43 0.68 -12.81
CA ASP A 576 -11.61 1.40 -11.55
C ASP A 576 -11.41 0.46 -10.35
N GLY A 577 -10.56 0.88 -9.40
CA GLY A 577 -10.15 0.08 -8.25
C GLY A 577 -9.17 -1.07 -8.54
N ILE A 578 -8.71 -1.24 -9.79
CA ILE A 578 -7.69 -2.23 -10.16
C ILE A 578 -6.51 -1.62 -10.92
N VAL A 579 -6.32 -0.31 -10.86
CA VAL A 579 -5.20 0.40 -11.51
C VAL A 579 -4.60 1.42 -10.55
N ARG A 580 -3.28 1.50 -10.56
CA ARG A 580 -2.52 2.45 -9.75
C ARG A 580 -2.69 3.89 -10.26
N PRO A 581 -2.64 4.89 -9.38
CA PRO A 581 -2.84 6.29 -9.75
C PRO A 581 -1.89 6.78 -10.84
N GLU A 582 -0.64 6.34 -10.84
CA GLU A 582 0.38 6.76 -11.81
C GLU A 582 -0.01 6.36 -13.24
N ALA A 583 -0.53 5.14 -13.41
CA ALA A 583 -0.99 4.66 -14.71
C ALA A 583 -2.25 5.42 -15.15
N ALA A 584 -3.22 5.64 -14.25
CA ALA A 584 -4.43 6.40 -14.57
C ALA A 584 -4.12 7.84 -15.02
N LEU A 585 -3.18 8.52 -14.34
CA LEU A 585 -2.74 9.87 -14.69
C LEU A 585 -1.99 9.92 -16.03
N ALA A 586 -1.14 8.93 -16.32
CA ALA A 586 -0.46 8.82 -17.61
C ALA A 586 -1.45 8.66 -18.77
N ILE A 587 -2.44 7.77 -18.60
CA ILE A 587 -3.51 7.56 -19.58
C ILE A 587 -4.34 8.83 -19.78
N ALA A 588 -4.74 9.51 -18.70
CA ALA A 588 -5.50 10.76 -18.77
C ALA A 588 -4.71 11.86 -19.50
N ARG A 589 -3.39 11.95 -19.29
CA ARG A 589 -2.52 12.88 -20.00
C ARG A 589 -2.53 12.60 -21.51
N ARG A 590 -2.29 11.36 -21.92
CA ARG A 590 -2.27 10.99 -23.34
C ARG A 590 -3.62 11.23 -24.02
N LEU A 591 -4.74 10.96 -23.34
CA LEU A 591 -6.08 11.30 -23.84
C LEU A 591 -6.28 12.81 -24.04
N LEU A 592 -5.77 13.65 -23.14
CA LEU A 592 -5.82 15.11 -23.29
C LEU A 592 -4.95 15.62 -24.43
N ASP A 593 -3.80 14.99 -24.66
CA ASP A 593 -2.95 15.29 -25.82
C ASP A 593 -3.66 14.96 -27.13
N LEU A 594 -4.45 13.88 -27.15
CA LEU A 594 -5.36 13.49 -28.24
C LEU A 594 -6.68 14.29 -28.30
N LYS A 595 -6.83 15.34 -27.48
CA LYS A 595 -8.03 16.20 -27.44
C LYS A 595 -9.32 15.44 -27.06
N LEU A 596 -9.22 14.44 -26.19
CA LEU A 596 -10.35 13.66 -25.66
C LEU A 596 -10.56 13.95 -24.16
N PRO A 597 -11.15 15.11 -23.80
CA PRO A 597 -11.31 15.51 -22.40
C PRO A 597 -12.31 14.63 -21.63
N ASP A 598 -13.38 14.15 -22.26
CA ASP A 598 -14.39 13.36 -21.55
C ASP A 598 -13.90 11.99 -21.10
N PRO A 599 -13.20 11.21 -21.95
CA PRO A 599 -12.52 10.00 -21.48
C PRO A 599 -11.46 10.31 -20.43
N ALA A 600 -10.67 11.38 -20.59
CA ALA A 600 -9.64 11.73 -19.62
C ALA A 600 -10.21 12.01 -18.22
N GLU A 601 -11.34 12.72 -18.12
CA GLU A 601 -12.00 13.00 -16.84
C GLU A 601 -12.46 11.73 -16.11
N ARG A 602 -12.86 10.69 -16.85
CA ARG A 602 -13.23 9.40 -16.24
C ARG A 602 -12.03 8.75 -15.54
N TRP A 603 -10.87 8.75 -16.18
CA TRP A 603 -9.62 8.25 -15.59
C TRP A 603 -9.18 9.06 -14.38
N LEU A 604 -9.37 10.39 -14.41
CA LEU A 604 -9.10 11.27 -13.25
C LEU A 604 -10.08 11.08 -12.09
N SER A 605 -11.18 10.35 -12.31
CA SER A 605 -12.22 10.08 -11.31
C SER A 605 -12.08 8.70 -10.66
N PHE A 606 -11.05 7.91 -11.04
CA PHE A 606 -10.84 6.58 -10.49
C PHE A 606 -10.51 6.60 -8.99
N GLY A 607 -11.00 5.58 -8.30
CA GLY A 607 -10.65 5.30 -6.92
C GLY A 607 -9.13 5.12 -6.77
N GLY A 608 -8.51 5.93 -5.92
CA GLY A 608 -7.06 5.93 -5.67
C GLY A 608 -6.34 7.15 -6.25
N VAL A 609 -6.88 7.80 -7.28
CA VAL A 609 -6.33 9.09 -7.76
C VAL A 609 -6.71 10.16 -6.74
N ASP A 610 -5.72 10.70 -6.03
CA ASP A 610 -5.95 11.81 -5.10
C ASP A 610 -6.35 13.09 -5.88
N PRO A 611 -7.60 13.59 -5.73
CA PRO A 611 -8.06 14.79 -6.42
C PRO A 611 -7.32 16.05 -5.98
N ALA A 612 -6.69 16.04 -4.79
CA ALA A 612 -5.92 17.16 -4.27
C ALA A 612 -4.47 17.15 -4.78
N SER A 613 -4.00 16.03 -5.34
CA SER A 613 -2.65 15.92 -5.89
C SER A 613 -2.42 16.96 -6.98
N ARG A 614 -1.21 17.54 -6.99
CA ARG A 614 -0.85 18.59 -7.93
C ARG A 614 -1.08 18.17 -9.39
N GLU A 615 -0.68 16.95 -9.72
CA GLU A 615 -0.79 16.41 -11.08
C GLU A 615 -2.24 16.23 -11.52
N ALA A 616 -3.10 15.62 -10.70
CA ALA A 616 -4.51 15.45 -11.02
C ALA A 616 -5.21 16.80 -11.22
N ARG A 617 -4.92 17.79 -10.38
CA ARG A 617 -5.47 19.15 -10.48
C ARG A 617 -5.09 19.84 -11.79
N LEU A 618 -3.83 19.72 -12.22
CA LEU A 618 -3.37 20.28 -13.50
C LEU A 618 -4.05 19.59 -14.70
N LEU A 619 -4.19 18.26 -14.66
CA LEU A 619 -4.87 17.51 -15.73
C LEU A 619 -6.37 17.86 -15.76
N ARG A 620 -7.04 17.99 -14.62
CA ARG A 620 -8.45 18.39 -14.55
C ARG A 620 -8.66 19.82 -15.05
N ALA A 621 -7.74 20.74 -14.78
CA ALA A 621 -7.78 22.06 -15.38
C ALA A 621 -7.63 22.03 -16.91
N ARG A 622 -6.78 21.14 -17.45
CA ARG A 622 -6.70 20.92 -18.91
C ARG A 622 -8.00 20.35 -19.48
N VAL A 623 -8.69 19.46 -18.77
CA VAL A 623 -10.04 18.97 -19.14
C VAL A 623 -11.00 20.15 -19.26
N HIS A 624 -11.11 20.98 -18.23
CA HIS A 624 -12.01 22.12 -18.21
C HIS A 624 -11.70 23.15 -19.32
N LEU A 625 -10.41 23.44 -19.57
CA LEU A 625 -10.03 24.31 -20.69
C LEU A 625 -10.42 23.73 -22.05
N ALA A 626 -10.26 22.42 -22.26
CA ALA A 626 -10.68 21.76 -23.49
C ALA A 626 -12.21 21.76 -23.68
N ARG A 627 -12.98 21.82 -22.59
CA ARG A 627 -14.44 21.98 -22.58
C ARG A 627 -14.92 23.44 -22.65
N SER A 628 -13.99 24.40 -22.73
CA SER A 628 -14.31 25.85 -22.66
C SER A 628 -14.99 26.25 -21.33
N GLU A 629 -14.55 25.66 -20.21
CA GLU A 629 -15.00 25.96 -18.85
C GLU A 629 -13.87 26.65 -18.05
N PRO A 630 -13.45 27.88 -18.41
CA PRO A 630 -12.24 28.50 -17.86
C PRO A 630 -12.33 28.81 -16.36
N GLU A 631 -13.52 29.10 -15.82
CA GLU A 631 -13.71 29.34 -14.38
C GLU A 631 -13.41 28.08 -13.57
N GLN A 632 -13.86 26.92 -14.05
CA GLN A 632 -13.58 25.63 -13.40
C GLN A 632 -12.11 25.24 -13.52
N ALA A 633 -11.48 25.56 -14.65
CA ALA A 633 -10.04 25.38 -14.81
C ALA A 633 -9.25 26.20 -13.79
N GLU A 634 -9.65 27.46 -13.55
CA GLU A 634 -8.99 28.31 -12.57
C GLU A 634 -9.21 27.79 -11.14
N ILE A 635 -10.44 27.39 -10.78
CA ILE A 635 -10.77 26.75 -9.50
C ILE A 635 -9.89 25.53 -9.26
N ALA A 636 -9.76 24.65 -10.27
CA ALA A 636 -8.96 23.44 -10.18
C ALA A 636 -7.49 23.73 -9.83
N ILE A 637 -6.90 24.86 -10.25
CA ILE A 637 -5.50 25.23 -10.01
C ILE A 637 -5.30 26.32 -8.94
N VAL A 638 -6.33 26.65 -8.15
CA VAL A 638 -6.22 27.65 -7.06
C VAL A 638 -5.11 27.27 -6.08
N GLY A 639 -4.22 28.22 -5.78
CA GLY A 639 -3.10 28.01 -4.85
C GLY A 639 -1.93 27.22 -5.43
N LEU A 640 -2.03 26.66 -6.64
CA LEU A 640 -0.90 26.06 -7.32
C LEU A 640 0.03 27.13 -7.90
N GLN A 641 1.32 26.91 -7.72
CA GLN A 641 2.43 27.72 -8.22
C GLN A 641 3.27 26.91 -9.22
N GLY A 642 4.04 27.60 -10.05
CA GLY A 642 4.86 27.02 -11.10
C GLY A 642 4.45 27.49 -12.49
N GLU A 643 5.35 27.30 -13.46
CA GLU A 643 5.17 27.76 -14.85
C GLU A 643 3.99 27.05 -15.56
N ASP A 644 3.82 25.75 -15.30
CA ASP A 644 2.70 24.95 -15.80
C ASP A 644 1.33 25.44 -15.29
N ALA A 645 1.22 25.73 -13.99
CA ALA A 645 0.00 26.28 -13.40
C ALA A 645 -0.26 27.70 -13.92
N LEU A 646 0.79 28.52 -14.06
CA LEU A 646 0.67 29.88 -14.60
C LEU A 646 0.21 29.86 -16.07
N ARG A 647 0.72 28.94 -16.88
CA ARG A 647 0.31 28.76 -18.29
C ARG A 647 -1.17 28.40 -18.40
N LEU A 648 -1.64 27.44 -17.59
CA LEU A 648 -3.06 27.07 -17.56
C LEU A 648 -3.94 28.24 -17.08
N ARG A 649 -3.48 29.01 -16.09
CA ARG A 649 -4.19 30.20 -15.60
C ARG A 649 -4.25 31.31 -16.65
N ALA A 650 -3.15 31.57 -17.35
CA ALA A 650 -3.10 32.52 -18.46
C ALA A 650 -4.12 32.16 -19.53
N ARG A 651 -4.16 30.87 -19.92
CA ARG A 651 -5.12 30.38 -20.91
C ARG A 651 -6.58 30.48 -20.44
N ALA A 652 -6.86 30.16 -19.17
CA ALA A 652 -8.19 30.34 -18.59
C ALA A 652 -8.63 31.82 -18.64
N ARG A 653 -7.74 32.73 -18.21
CA ARG A 653 -7.97 34.17 -18.16
C ARG A 653 -8.19 34.78 -19.54
N GLU A 654 -7.44 34.31 -20.54
CA GLU A 654 -7.63 34.66 -21.94
C GLU A 654 -9.04 34.28 -22.43
N LEU A 655 -9.53 33.07 -22.11
CA LEU A 655 -10.89 32.63 -22.46
C LEU A 655 -11.99 33.42 -21.74
N MET A 656 -11.70 33.92 -20.53
CA MET A 656 -12.60 34.83 -19.79
C MET A 656 -12.54 36.29 -20.25
N GLY A 657 -11.64 36.62 -21.20
CA GLY A 657 -11.43 37.99 -21.70
C GLY A 657 -10.53 38.87 -20.83
N ASP A 658 -9.87 38.31 -19.81
CA ASP A 658 -8.86 38.99 -19.00
C ASP A 658 -7.49 38.95 -19.69
N TYR A 659 -7.43 39.61 -20.84
CA TYR A 659 -6.25 39.63 -21.70
C TYR A 659 -5.07 40.36 -21.03
N GLN A 660 -5.34 41.35 -20.18
CA GLN A 660 -4.30 42.09 -19.46
C GLN A 660 -3.53 41.17 -18.50
N TYR A 661 -4.23 40.32 -17.75
CA TYR A 661 -3.58 39.28 -16.95
C TYR A 661 -2.81 38.30 -17.85
N ALA A 662 -3.43 37.80 -18.91
CA ALA A 662 -2.83 36.81 -19.80
C ALA A 662 -1.51 37.32 -20.42
N THR A 663 -1.46 38.58 -20.89
CA THR A 663 -0.23 39.22 -21.37
C THR A 663 0.88 39.16 -20.33
N SER A 664 0.62 39.63 -19.10
CA SER A 664 1.64 39.66 -18.05
C SER A 664 2.12 38.25 -17.67
N ALA A 665 1.22 37.27 -17.69
CA ALA A 665 1.51 35.88 -17.37
C ALA A 665 2.36 35.21 -18.47
N TYR A 666 1.99 35.33 -19.74
CA TYR A 666 2.76 34.80 -20.87
C TYR A 666 4.13 35.48 -21.00
N ALA A 667 4.21 36.80 -20.78
CA ALA A 667 5.49 37.51 -20.73
C ALA A 667 6.42 36.95 -19.64
N SER A 668 5.87 36.66 -18.46
CA SER A 668 6.62 36.07 -17.34
C SER A 668 7.08 34.63 -17.63
N LEU A 669 6.37 33.91 -18.51
CA LEU A 669 6.71 32.57 -18.98
C LEU A 669 7.71 32.57 -20.15
N GLY A 670 8.05 33.74 -20.71
CA GLY A 670 8.86 33.85 -21.92
C GLY A 670 8.12 33.44 -23.21
N GLU A 671 6.78 33.34 -23.15
CA GLU A 671 5.92 33.00 -24.28
C GLU A 671 5.55 34.28 -25.04
N GLU A 672 6.53 34.82 -25.79
CA GLU A 672 6.46 36.13 -26.44
C GLU A 672 5.27 36.25 -27.39
N GLN A 673 5.08 35.25 -28.27
CA GLN A 673 3.98 35.26 -29.24
C GLN A 673 2.60 35.32 -28.55
N GLN A 674 2.34 34.46 -27.57
CA GLN A 674 1.07 34.42 -26.83
C GLN A 674 0.86 35.70 -26.02
N SER A 675 1.94 36.25 -25.45
CA SER A 675 1.90 37.52 -24.74
C SER A 675 1.49 38.67 -25.64
N GLU A 676 2.03 38.74 -26.85
CA GLU A 676 1.71 39.77 -27.85
C GLU A 676 0.28 39.63 -28.38
N GLU A 677 -0.16 38.42 -28.68
CA GLU A 677 -1.55 38.14 -29.10
C GLU A 677 -2.54 38.59 -28.01
N ALA A 678 -2.26 38.27 -26.74
CA ALA A 678 -3.05 38.76 -25.61
C ALA A 678 -2.95 40.28 -25.46
N ALA A 679 -1.77 40.90 -25.67
CA ALA A 679 -1.58 42.34 -25.55
C ALA A 679 -2.41 43.11 -26.59
N TRP A 680 -2.50 42.57 -27.81
CA TRP A 680 -3.36 43.10 -28.86
C TRP A 680 -4.83 43.08 -28.43
N LEU A 681 -5.31 41.95 -27.90
CA LEU A 681 -6.69 41.81 -27.42
C LEU A 681 -6.99 42.66 -26.16
N ALA A 682 -5.98 42.91 -25.33
CA ALA A 682 -6.07 43.79 -24.18
C ALA A 682 -6.07 45.29 -24.53
N GLY A 683 -5.75 45.66 -25.78
CA GLY A 683 -5.51 47.05 -26.18
C GLY A 683 -4.25 47.64 -25.56
N ALA A 684 -3.28 46.81 -25.17
CA ALA A 684 -2.01 47.21 -24.59
C ALA A 684 -0.98 47.56 -25.69
N TRP A 685 -1.33 48.51 -26.55
CA TRP A 685 -0.53 48.97 -27.70
C TRP A 685 0.93 49.31 -27.37
N PRO A 686 1.29 49.90 -26.22
CA PRO A 686 2.70 50.21 -25.91
C PRO A 686 3.59 48.98 -25.83
N LEU A 687 3.03 47.80 -25.51
CA LEU A 687 3.77 46.54 -25.44
C LEU A 687 4.03 45.93 -26.82
N LEU A 688 3.36 46.44 -27.85
CA LEU A 688 3.49 46.00 -29.25
C LEU A 688 4.33 46.97 -30.09
N ASP A 689 4.74 48.09 -29.51
CA ASP A 689 5.55 49.10 -30.18
C ASP A 689 6.95 48.55 -30.50
N GLY A 690 7.43 48.81 -31.72
CA GLY A 690 8.69 48.27 -32.24
C GLY A 690 8.61 46.96 -33.02
N ARG A 691 7.43 46.32 -33.12
CA ARG A 691 7.22 45.22 -34.07
C ARG A 691 7.17 45.73 -35.52
N ASN A 692 7.76 44.97 -36.44
CA ASN A 692 7.83 45.31 -37.87
C ASN A 692 6.66 44.76 -38.71
N ASP A 693 5.73 44.05 -38.08
CA ASP A 693 4.54 43.46 -38.70
C ASP A 693 3.33 44.42 -38.68
N PRO A 694 2.24 44.13 -39.40
CA PRO A 694 1.06 45.00 -39.43
C PRO A 694 0.34 45.19 -38.09
N ILE A 695 0.45 44.24 -37.16
CA ILE A 695 -0.04 44.38 -35.78
C ILE A 695 0.74 45.49 -35.06
N GLY A 696 2.07 45.43 -35.06
CA GLY A 696 2.94 46.47 -34.49
C GLY A 696 2.75 47.85 -35.11
N ARG A 697 2.66 47.90 -36.44
CA ARG A 697 2.42 49.16 -37.16
C ARG A 697 1.05 49.75 -36.83
N THR A 698 0.03 48.91 -36.68
CA THR A 698 -1.30 49.37 -36.27
C THR A 698 -1.26 49.91 -34.83
N ALA A 699 -0.55 49.25 -33.91
CA ALA A 699 -0.38 49.74 -32.55
C ALA A 699 0.28 51.13 -32.52
N ALA A 700 1.34 51.35 -33.32
CA ALA A 700 1.98 52.66 -33.47
C ALA A 700 1.02 53.72 -34.05
N VAL A 701 0.19 53.36 -35.03
CA VAL A 701 -0.82 54.26 -35.60
C VAL A 701 -1.86 54.68 -34.54
N VAL A 702 -2.29 53.76 -33.67
CA VAL A 702 -3.28 54.05 -32.61
C VAL A 702 -2.70 54.99 -31.54
N GLU A 703 -1.41 54.92 -31.26
CA GLU A 703 -0.74 55.83 -30.32
C GLU A 703 -0.43 57.21 -30.89
N THR A 704 -0.41 57.37 -32.22
CA THR A 704 -0.12 58.66 -32.84
C THR A 704 -1.16 59.72 -32.44
N SER A 705 -0.72 60.71 -31.65
CA SER A 705 -1.56 61.85 -31.28
C SER A 705 -1.87 62.72 -32.50
N VAL A 706 -3.16 62.85 -32.83
CA VAL A 706 -3.61 63.76 -33.91
C VAL A 706 -3.39 65.21 -33.47
N PRO A 707 -2.66 66.04 -34.25
CA PRO A 707 -2.42 67.43 -33.90
C PRO A 707 -3.73 68.23 -33.78
N ASP A 708 -3.92 68.98 -32.68
CA ASP A 708 -5.08 69.86 -32.49
C ASP A 708 -5.00 71.06 -33.45
N PRO A 709 -5.96 71.22 -34.39
CA PRO A 709 -5.90 72.27 -35.41
C PRO A 709 -5.97 73.70 -34.87
N GLY A 710 -6.40 73.93 -33.61
CA GLY A 710 -6.62 75.27 -33.06
C GLY A 710 -7.60 76.12 -33.90
N ASP A 711 -7.65 77.44 -33.64
CA ASP A 711 -8.58 78.36 -34.31
C ASP A 711 -8.19 78.73 -35.76
N ALA A 712 -6.96 78.41 -36.22
CA ALA A 712 -6.47 78.70 -37.56
C ALA A 712 -5.45 77.65 -38.06
N PRO A 713 -5.88 76.58 -38.74
CA PRO A 713 -4.99 75.55 -39.23
C PRO A 713 -4.08 76.06 -40.36
N SER A 714 -2.79 75.74 -40.30
CA SER A 714 -1.82 76.03 -41.37
C SER A 714 -1.91 75.00 -42.51
N LEU A 715 -1.49 75.37 -43.73
CA LEU A 715 -1.43 74.43 -44.87
C LEU A 715 -0.53 73.22 -44.57
N SER A 716 0.61 73.44 -43.92
CA SER A 716 1.52 72.38 -43.49
C SER A 716 0.88 71.41 -42.48
N MET A 717 0.00 71.90 -41.62
CA MET A 717 -0.78 71.07 -40.70
C MET A 717 -1.76 70.18 -41.47
N ALA A 718 -2.47 70.75 -42.45
CA ALA A 718 -3.41 70.01 -43.29
C ALA A 718 -2.72 68.93 -44.14
N GLU A 719 -1.54 69.22 -44.69
CA GLU A 719 -0.71 68.26 -45.42
C GLU A 719 -0.22 67.11 -44.51
N ALA A 720 0.21 67.43 -43.27
CA ALA A 720 0.63 66.42 -42.30
C ALA A 720 -0.54 65.51 -41.87
N LEU A 721 -1.72 66.07 -41.61
CA LEU A 721 -2.94 65.30 -41.29
C LEU A 721 -3.39 64.41 -42.46
N ALA A 722 -3.34 64.92 -43.69
CA ALA A 722 -3.68 64.13 -44.87
C ALA A 722 -2.68 62.99 -45.09
N GLY A 723 -1.39 63.23 -44.88
CA GLY A 723 -0.33 62.23 -44.91
C GLY A 723 -0.55 61.13 -43.87
N ALA A 724 -0.72 61.51 -42.60
CA ALA A 724 -0.99 60.58 -41.50
C ALA A 724 -2.27 59.76 -41.73
N SER A 725 -3.32 60.38 -42.28
CA SER A 725 -4.57 59.68 -42.64
C SER A 725 -4.38 58.66 -43.77
N SER A 726 -3.50 58.94 -44.74
CA SER A 726 -3.15 57.99 -45.80
C SER A 726 -2.37 56.80 -45.24
N GLU A 727 -1.37 57.08 -44.41
CA GLU A 727 -0.53 56.06 -43.76
C GLU A 727 -1.34 55.14 -42.83
N ALA A 728 -2.25 55.72 -42.04
CA ALA A 728 -3.16 54.95 -41.19
C ALA A 728 -4.07 54.04 -42.03
N ARG A 729 -4.63 54.55 -43.14
CA ARG A 729 -5.49 53.75 -44.04
C ARG A 729 -4.72 52.61 -44.70
N ASP A 730 -3.50 52.85 -45.15
CA ASP A 730 -2.66 51.80 -45.75
C ASP A 730 -2.25 50.74 -44.73
N THR A 731 -1.98 51.13 -43.48
CA THR A 731 -1.65 50.21 -42.38
C THR A 731 -2.84 49.34 -42.01
N LEU A 732 -4.03 49.93 -41.85
CA LEU A 732 -5.26 49.19 -41.59
C LEU A 732 -5.64 48.26 -42.74
N ARG A 733 -5.42 48.67 -44.00
CA ARG A 733 -5.66 47.80 -45.15
C ARG A 733 -4.74 46.57 -45.12
N LYS A 734 -3.44 46.75 -44.81
CA LYS A 734 -2.51 45.61 -44.67
C LYS A 734 -2.90 44.67 -43.53
N LEU A 735 -3.34 45.22 -42.40
CA LEU A 735 -3.85 44.40 -41.30
C LEU A 735 -5.08 43.60 -41.73
N LEU A 736 -6.04 44.23 -42.42
CA LEU A 736 -7.24 43.54 -42.92
C LEU A 736 -6.90 42.48 -43.97
N ASP A 737 -5.93 42.73 -44.86
CA ASP A 737 -5.48 41.76 -45.86
C ASP A 737 -4.81 40.54 -45.19
N GLU A 738 -4.05 40.73 -44.11
CA GLU A 738 -3.41 39.65 -43.35
C GLU A 738 -4.36 38.89 -42.42
N THR A 739 -5.35 39.59 -41.85
CA THR A 739 -6.37 38.99 -40.98
C THR A 739 -7.59 38.47 -41.76
N HIS A 740 -7.55 38.54 -43.09
CA HIS A 740 -8.61 38.04 -43.94
C HIS A 740 -8.73 36.52 -43.82
N LEU A 741 -9.74 36.06 -43.09
CA LEU A 741 -10.18 34.67 -43.14
C LEU A 741 -10.71 34.44 -44.56
N GLY A 742 -10.00 33.64 -45.37
CA GLY A 742 -10.47 33.27 -46.70
C GLY A 742 -11.86 32.63 -46.61
N ASP A 743 -12.70 32.86 -47.63
CA ASP A 743 -13.93 32.09 -47.82
C ASP A 743 -13.55 30.62 -48.11
N GLU A 744 -13.29 29.82 -47.07
CA GLU A 744 -13.26 28.35 -47.12
C GLU A 744 -14.55 27.75 -46.55
#